data_AF-A0A218WX11-F1
#
_entry.id   AF-A0A218WX11-F1
#
_cell.length_a   1.000
_cell.length_b   1.000
_cell.length_c   1.000
_cell.angle_alpha   90.00
_cell.angle_beta   90.00
_cell.angle_gamma   90.00
#
_symmetry.space_group_name_H-M   'P 1'
#
loop_
_entity.id
_entity.type
_entity.pdbx_description
1 polymer ?
#
loop_
_entity_poly.entity_id
_entity_poly.type
_entity_poly.pdbx_seq_one_letter_code
_entity_poly.pdbx_strand_id
1 'polypeptide(L)'
;MTKHIRVRASGGKSSASELGQFSPIFVWLLRDFYLDLVEDNKRITPRDYLELALMPHEGSGRDVASKNEIRDSIRALFPDRECFTLVRPLNSESELQKLDQISLERLRPEFRAGLDALTKFVFERTRPKQVGATIMTGPVLVGVIESYLEAFNNGAVPTISSSWQSVEEAECRRAYDLATEHYMSTFDCSKPPEEAALGEAHEEAVQRSLASFNSCAVGTGLARKKYEELLHKFFRKAFEDYKTDAYMEADLRRSNSIQSMEKTLRAACHTPDANIDNVVKYEATSHGPGKWKKLAVFLQQSLEGPIADLARRLIDRIGAEKSSFALQCRSIEDKMALLNKQLEASENYKSQYLKRYEDAINDKKKLSDEYTSRITKLQSNCSLLEERCSSLLRNLDSSKQESSDWKRKYEQVLSRQKAEEDQASSKIAVLKSRSSAAEARLAAAKEQVQSAQEEAEEWKRKYDIAVREAKAAPEKAAIAYERTNKEMQLREDAIRAESSSGLAEKEEELREKAAKIEYAEQCLTMIKSELKAAQSKIETYDVEIMSLKHEIKALTEKLETANSKAQSYEREARITEQENVHLEQKYLSEFKRFEELQERCRNAEKEAKRATELADKARAEAVGVQKEKSEIQRLAMERLAQIERAERLIDSLERDKTELADKLKEARLSDHEAQS
;
A
#
# COMPACT_ATOMS: atom_id res chain seq x y z
N MET A 1 60.21 -42.33 -9.49
CA MET A 1 58.78 -42.66 -9.34
C MET A 1 58.46 -43.31 -8.00
N THR A 2 58.51 -44.64 -7.83
CA THR A 2 58.01 -45.38 -6.64
C THR A 2 58.57 -44.98 -5.26
N LYS A 3 59.71 -44.27 -5.19
CA LYS A 3 60.26 -43.68 -3.96
C LYS A 3 59.69 -42.29 -3.61
N HIS A 4 59.09 -41.58 -4.56
CA HIS A 4 58.76 -40.15 -4.51
C HIS A 4 57.27 -39.84 -4.77
N ILE A 5 56.45 -40.84 -5.10
CA ILE A 5 54.99 -40.72 -5.28
C ILE A 5 54.36 -41.99 -4.69
N ARG A 6 53.25 -41.85 -3.97
CA ARG A 6 52.41 -42.98 -3.50
C ARG A 6 51.01 -42.90 -4.11
N VAL A 7 50.35 -44.05 -4.25
CA VAL A 7 48.95 -44.10 -4.70
C VAL A 7 47.99 -43.95 -3.53
N ARG A 8 48.30 -44.57 -2.38
CA ARG A 8 47.47 -44.58 -1.16
C ARG A 8 48.28 -44.20 0.07
N ALA A 9 47.62 -43.57 1.05
CA ALA A 9 48.25 -43.20 2.33
C ALA A 9 48.43 -44.42 3.27
N SER A 10 47.44 -45.31 3.29
CA SER A 10 47.45 -46.58 4.03
C SER A 10 48.05 -47.71 3.18
N GLY A 11 49.34 -47.97 3.37
CA GLY A 11 50.05 -49.07 2.71
C GLY A 11 51.56 -48.95 2.80
N GLY A 12 52.26 -49.99 2.31
CA GLY A 12 53.71 -49.95 2.10
C GLY A 12 54.09 -49.07 0.89
N LYS A 13 55.32 -49.25 0.38
CA LYS A 13 55.74 -48.62 -0.88
C LYS A 13 54.80 -49.07 -2.00
N SER A 14 54.11 -48.13 -2.65
CA SER A 14 53.24 -48.43 -3.78
C SER A 14 54.03 -49.11 -4.91
N SER A 15 53.45 -50.16 -5.48
CA SER A 15 54.04 -50.90 -6.59
C SER A 15 54.05 -50.08 -7.87
N ALA A 16 54.96 -50.41 -8.79
CA ALA A 16 55.02 -49.77 -10.10
C ALA A 16 53.69 -49.92 -10.87
N SER A 17 53.08 -51.10 -10.79
CA SER A 17 51.80 -51.43 -11.46
C SER A 17 50.60 -50.66 -10.90
N GLU A 18 50.57 -50.33 -9.60
CA GLU A 18 49.54 -49.45 -9.03
C GLU A 18 49.69 -48.00 -9.54
N LEU A 19 50.93 -47.50 -9.66
CA LEU A 19 51.17 -46.18 -10.28
C LEU A 19 50.79 -46.18 -11.76
N GLY A 20 51.00 -47.30 -12.47
CA GLY A 20 50.66 -47.46 -13.89
C GLY A 20 49.19 -47.23 -14.24
N GLN A 21 48.28 -47.30 -13.27
CA GLN A 21 46.85 -46.97 -13.45
C GLN A 21 46.58 -45.45 -13.53
N PHE A 22 47.53 -44.61 -13.08
CA PHE A 22 47.39 -43.15 -13.01
C PHE A 22 48.39 -42.42 -13.93
N SER A 23 49.38 -43.13 -14.46
CA SER A 23 50.37 -42.65 -15.43
C SER A 23 49.72 -42.17 -16.74
N PRO A 24 50.32 -41.17 -17.43
CA PRO A 24 49.99 -40.87 -18.82
C PRO A 24 50.54 -41.95 -19.77
N ILE A 25 50.12 -41.90 -21.03
CA ILE A 25 50.79 -42.62 -22.13
C ILE A 25 52.25 -42.14 -22.19
N PHE A 26 53.20 -43.08 -22.17
CA PHE A 26 54.62 -42.75 -22.32
C PHE A 26 54.99 -42.68 -23.80
N VAL A 27 55.46 -41.52 -24.28
CA VAL A 27 55.91 -41.34 -25.66
C VAL A 27 57.42 -41.08 -25.67
N TRP A 28 58.21 -42.05 -26.16
CA TRP A 28 59.64 -41.83 -26.36
C TRP A 28 59.87 -41.22 -27.74
N LEU A 29 60.27 -39.94 -27.76
CA LEU A 29 60.68 -39.24 -28.98
C LEU A 29 62.20 -39.37 -29.18
N LEU A 30 62.62 -40.23 -30.11
CA LEU A 30 64.01 -40.38 -30.52
C LEU A 30 64.34 -39.32 -31.59
N ARG A 31 65.12 -38.32 -31.20
CA ARG A 31 65.60 -37.23 -32.08
C ARG A 31 66.86 -37.63 -32.82
N ASP A 32 67.04 -37.04 -34.01
CA ASP A 32 68.18 -37.21 -34.91
C ASP A 32 68.53 -38.69 -35.18
N PHE A 33 67.50 -39.53 -35.26
CA PHE A 33 67.63 -40.98 -35.39
C PHE A 33 68.24 -41.39 -36.73
N TYR A 34 69.25 -42.26 -36.68
CA TYR A 34 70.11 -42.62 -37.82
C TYR A 34 70.29 -44.14 -38.00
N LEU A 35 69.64 -44.97 -37.19
CA LEU A 35 69.67 -46.43 -37.34
C LEU A 35 68.56 -46.88 -38.29
N ASP A 36 68.84 -47.90 -39.10
CA ASP A 36 67.80 -48.60 -39.84
C ASP A 36 66.93 -49.43 -38.89
N LEU A 37 65.61 -49.31 -39.03
CA LEU A 37 64.63 -50.07 -38.24
C LEU A 37 64.48 -51.49 -38.80
N VAL A 38 65.53 -52.31 -38.66
CA VAL A 38 65.61 -53.69 -39.14
C VAL A 38 66.22 -54.59 -38.06
N GLU A 39 65.51 -55.66 -37.70
CA GLU A 39 65.94 -56.72 -36.77
C GLU A 39 65.70 -58.08 -37.45
N ASP A 40 66.64 -59.03 -37.40
CA ASP A 40 66.54 -60.34 -38.09
C ASP A 40 66.11 -60.26 -39.58
N ASN A 41 66.64 -59.26 -40.32
CA ASN A 41 66.24 -58.92 -41.69
C ASN A 41 64.74 -58.57 -41.90
N LYS A 42 64.00 -58.29 -40.83
CA LYS A 42 62.61 -57.82 -40.86
C LYS A 42 62.56 -56.35 -40.49
N ARG A 43 61.76 -55.57 -41.22
CA ARG A 43 61.50 -54.17 -40.87
C ARG A 43 60.63 -54.11 -39.61
N ILE A 44 61.13 -53.45 -38.57
CA ILE A 44 60.41 -53.23 -37.30
C ILE A 44 59.81 -51.81 -37.28
N THR A 45 58.83 -51.57 -36.40
CA THR A 45 58.34 -50.21 -36.12
C THR A 45 59.17 -49.53 -35.02
N PRO A 46 59.10 -48.18 -34.88
CA PRO A 46 59.67 -47.50 -33.72
C PRO A 46 59.18 -48.05 -32.37
N ARG A 47 57.91 -48.50 -32.32
CA ARG A 47 57.31 -49.11 -31.12
C ARG A 47 57.94 -50.46 -30.80
N ASP A 48 58.17 -51.31 -31.80
CA ASP A 48 58.85 -52.59 -31.61
C ASP A 48 60.29 -52.38 -31.14
N TYR A 49 61.00 -51.38 -31.69
CA TYR A 49 62.33 -50.97 -31.22
C TYR A 49 62.33 -50.57 -29.73
N LEU A 50 61.29 -49.86 -29.27
CA LEU A 50 61.10 -49.53 -27.85
C LEU A 50 60.87 -50.78 -26.99
N GLU A 51 59.99 -51.69 -27.40
CA GLU A 51 59.74 -52.93 -26.63
C GLU A 51 60.99 -53.81 -26.57
N LEU A 52 61.75 -53.94 -27.67
CA LEU A 52 63.05 -54.62 -27.70
C LEU A 52 64.07 -53.98 -26.74
N ALA A 53 64.18 -52.64 -26.73
CA ALA A 53 65.07 -51.93 -25.81
C ALA A 53 64.67 -52.11 -24.33
N LEU A 54 63.39 -52.38 -24.05
CA LEU A 54 62.82 -52.66 -22.74
C LEU A 54 62.77 -54.16 -22.37
N MET A 55 63.23 -55.07 -23.24
CA MET A 55 63.37 -56.49 -22.88
C MET A 55 64.52 -56.69 -21.87
N PRO A 56 64.34 -57.54 -20.84
CA PRO A 56 65.43 -57.93 -19.96
C PRO A 56 66.54 -58.64 -20.74
N HIS A 57 67.81 -58.33 -20.46
CA HIS A 57 68.92 -59.13 -20.95
C HIS A 57 69.31 -60.19 -19.92
N GLU A 58 69.71 -61.38 -20.40
CA GLU A 58 70.26 -62.42 -19.54
C GLU A 58 71.68 -62.06 -19.08
N GLY A 59 71.97 -62.30 -17.80
CA GLY A 59 73.28 -62.06 -17.20
C GLY A 59 73.23 -61.89 -15.69
N SER A 60 74.22 -62.44 -14.99
CA SER A 60 74.30 -62.46 -13.52
C SER A 60 75.02 -61.24 -12.90
N GLY A 61 75.44 -60.26 -13.71
CA GLY A 61 76.15 -59.07 -13.25
C GLY A 61 75.24 -58.05 -12.56
N ARG A 62 75.73 -57.40 -11.49
CA ARG A 62 74.98 -56.34 -10.76
C ARG A 62 74.52 -55.17 -11.64
N ASP A 63 75.28 -54.85 -12.69
CA ASP A 63 74.91 -53.83 -13.69
C ASP A 63 73.82 -54.31 -14.68
N VAL A 64 73.76 -55.61 -14.98
CA VAL A 64 72.66 -56.19 -15.78
C VAL A 64 71.37 -56.19 -14.95
N ALA A 65 71.47 -56.57 -13.66
CA ALA A 65 70.35 -56.54 -12.73
C ALA A 65 69.76 -55.11 -12.58
N SER A 66 70.59 -54.09 -12.32
CA SER A 66 70.10 -52.71 -12.17
C SER A 66 69.50 -52.13 -13.46
N LYS A 67 70.05 -52.47 -14.63
CA LYS A 67 69.46 -52.09 -15.94
C LYS A 67 68.11 -52.79 -16.18
N ASN A 68 67.97 -54.05 -15.80
CA ASN A 68 66.70 -54.77 -15.90
C ASN A 68 65.66 -54.24 -14.90
N GLU A 69 66.04 -53.90 -13.65
CA GLU A 69 65.15 -53.21 -12.69
C GLU A 69 64.57 -51.90 -13.26
N ILE A 70 65.38 -51.14 -14.02
CA ILE A 70 64.93 -49.90 -14.68
C ILE A 70 63.95 -50.21 -15.82
N ARG A 71 64.23 -51.22 -16.67
CA ARG A 71 63.33 -51.65 -17.75
C ARG A 71 61.98 -52.12 -17.21
N ASP A 72 62.00 -52.98 -16.20
CA ASP A 72 60.79 -53.50 -15.55
C ASP A 72 60.01 -52.39 -14.87
N SER A 73 60.70 -51.43 -14.25
CA SER A 73 60.06 -50.22 -13.72
C SER A 73 59.37 -49.41 -14.81
N ILE A 74 60.00 -49.19 -15.98
CA ILE A 74 59.37 -48.46 -17.10
C ILE A 74 58.14 -49.23 -17.62
N ARG A 75 58.27 -50.53 -17.87
CA ARG A 75 57.16 -51.36 -18.38
C ARG A 75 55.97 -51.40 -17.42
N ALA A 76 56.21 -51.48 -16.11
CA ALA A 76 55.15 -51.50 -15.10
C ALA A 76 54.56 -50.10 -14.78
N LEU A 77 55.36 -49.03 -14.83
CA LEU A 77 54.88 -47.66 -14.63
C LEU A 77 54.12 -47.11 -15.82
N PHE A 78 54.40 -47.58 -17.04
CA PHE A 78 53.79 -47.10 -18.27
C PHE A 78 53.29 -48.29 -19.10
N PRO A 79 52.06 -48.79 -18.83
CA PRO A 79 51.49 -49.90 -19.58
C PRO A 79 51.21 -49.51 -21.04
N ASP A 80 50.59 -48.35 -21.26
CA ASP A 80 50.52 -47.70 -22.57
C ASP A 80 51.81 -46.92 -22.85
N ARG A 81 52.57 -47.40 -23.84
CA ARG A 81 53.78 -46.74 -24.34
C ARG A 81 53.86 -46.78 -25.87
N GLU A 82 54.42 -45.72 -26.44
CA GLU A 82 54.63 -45.52 -27.86
C GLU A 82 55.99 -44.86 -28.12
N CYS A 83 56.46 -44.96 -29.36
CA CYS A 83 57.78 -44.47 -29.76
C CYS A 83 57.69 -43.79 -31.13
N PHE A 84 58.42 -42.69 -31.29
CA PHE A 84 58.53 -41.96 -32.54
C PHE A 84 60.00 -41.62 -32.82
N THR A 85 60.46 -41.93 -34.03
CA THR A 85 61.79 -41.58 -34.52
C THR A 85 61.69 -40.39 -35.47
N LEU A 86 62.42 -39.32 -35.18
CA LEU A 86 62.62 -38.20 -36.09
C LEU A 86 64.08 -38.22 -36.57
N VAL A 87 64.28 -38.18 -37.89
CA VAL A 87 65.62 -37.96 -38.47
C VAL A 87 66.12 -36.54 -38.17
N ARG A 88 67.37 -36.23 -38.52
CA ARG A 88 67.88 -34.85 -38.39
C ARG A 88 67.06 -33.87 -39.26
N PRO A 89 66.60 -32.71 -38.75
CA PRO A 89 65.71 -31.80 -39.50
C PRO A 89 66.33 -31.22 -40.78
N LEU A 90 67.63 -30.92 -40.70
CA LEU A 90 68.47 -30.31 -41.73
C LEU A 90 69.87 -30.93 -41.66
N ASN A 91 70.66 -30.76 -42.73
CA ASN A 91 72.03 -31.28 -42.78
C ASN A 91 73.11 -30.24 -42.42
N SER A 92 72.76 -28.95 -42.37
CA SER A 92 73.71 -27.85 -42.09
C SER A 92 73.68 -27.41 -40.63
N GLU A 93 74.83 -27.43 -39.96
CA GLU A 93 74.98 -26.99 -38.56
C GLU A 93 74.58 -25.52 -38.37
N SER A 94 74.96 -24.63 -39.31
CA SER A 94 74.66 -23.19 -39.23
C SER A 94 73.18 -22.85 -39.43
N GLU A 95 72.42 -23.78 -40.02
CA GLU A 95 70.97 -23.67 -40.14
C GLU A 95 70.25 -24.31 -38.94
N LEU A 96 70.76 -25.43 -38.41
CA LEU A 96 70.23 -26.04 -37.18
C LEU A 96 70.36 -25.12 -35.96
N GLN A 97 71.39 -24.26 -35.91
CA GLN A 97 71.54 -23.20 -34.91
C GLN A 97 70.47 -22.09 -35.00
N LYS A 98 69.66 -22.06 -36.07
CA LYS A 98 68.62 -21.06 -36.35
C LYS A 98 67.31 -21.72 -36.77
N LEU A 99 67.04 -22.93 -36.25
CA LEU A 99 65.91 -23.76 -36.67
C LEU A 99 64.55 -23.09 -36.40
N ASP A 100 64.48 -22.16 -35.45
CA ASP A 100 63.36 -21.27 -35.13
C ASP A 100 63.02 -20.28 -36.26
N GLN A 101 64.01 -19.88 -37.05
CA GLN A 101 63.88 -18.91 -38.15
C GLN A 101 63.64 -19.59 -39.52
N ILE A 102 63.52 -20.92 -39.57
CA ILE A 102 63.45 -21.69 -40.81
C ILE A 102 62.03 -22.24 -41.03
N SER A 103 61.43 -21.91 -42.18
CA SER A 103 60.14 -22.46 -42.60
C SER A 103 60.17 -24.00 -42.60
N LEU A 104 59.10 -24.61 -42.08
CA LEU A 104 58.89 -26.06 -42.06
C LEU A 104 59.10 -26.72 -43.43
N GLU A 105 58.76 -26.01 -44.52
CA GLU A 105 58.92 -26.47 -45.90
C GLU A 105 60.38 -26.74 -46.29
N ARG A 106 61.34 -26.00 -45.70
CA ARG A 106 62.77 -26.20 -45.91
C ARG A 106 63.31 -27.42 -45.15
N LEU A 107 62.57 -27.94 -44.17
CA LEU A 107 62.97 -29.14 -43.42
C LEU A 107 62.81 -30.38 -44.28
N ARG A 108 63.66 -31.38 -44.02
CA ARG A 108 63.70 -32.65 -44.75
C ARG A 108 62.32 -33.32 -44.83
N PRO A 109 61.92 -33.89 -45.99
CA PRO A 109 60.62 -34.53 -46.14
C PRO A 109 60.36 -35.63 -45.12
N GLU A 110 61.37 -36.44 -44.80
CA GLU A 110 61.25 -37.51 -43.79
C GLU A 110 61.05 -36.95 -42.37
N PHE A 111 61.67 -35.81 -42.05
CA PHE A 111 61.45 -35.12 -40.77
C PHE A 111 60.03 -34.59 -40.67
N ARG A 112 59.53 -33.94 -41.73
CA ARG A 112 58.13 -33.46 -41.81
C ARG A 112 57.14 -34.60 -41.64
N ALA A 113 57.27 -35.67 -42.43
CA ALA A 113 56.37 -36.82 -42.33
C ALA A 113 56.37 -37.47 -40.93
N GLY A 114 57.53 -37.54 -40.26
CA GLY A 114 57.62 -38.01 -38.87
C GLY A 114 56.99 -37.04 -37.86
N LEU A 115 57.18 -35.73 -38.05
CA LEU A 115 56.59 -34.68 -37.21
C LEU A 115 55.07 -34.62 -37.37
N ASP A 116 54.55 -34.76 -38.59
CA ASP A 116 53.12 -34.80 -38.90
C ASP A 116 52.47 -36.04 -38.27
N ALA A 117 53.13 -37.21 -38.36
CA ALA A 117 52.67 -38.44 -37.72
C ALA A 117 52.64 -38.35 -36.19
N LEU A 118 53.68 -37.77 -35.57
CA LEU A 118 53.73 -37.50 -34.13
C LEU A 118 52.62 -36.50 -33.71
N THR A 119 52.47 -35.41 -34.45
CA THR A 119 51.51 -34.34 -34.16
C THR A 119 50.08 -34.86 -34.27
N LYS A 120 49.78 -35.62 -35.32
CA LYS A 120 48.51 -36.33 -35.49
C LYS A 120 48.25 -37.29 -34.34
N PHE A 121 49.22 -38.13 -33.97
CA PHE A 121 49.09 -39.05 -32.83
C PHE A 121 48.77 -38.29 -31.53
N VAL A 122 49.47 -37.19 -31.25
CA VAL A 122 49.23 -36.37 -30.06
C VAL A 122 47.80 -35.81 -30.05
N PHE A 123 47.31 -35.26 -31.16
CA PHE A 123 45.93 -34.75 -31.22
C PHE A 123 44.86 -35.87 -31.18
N GLU A 124 45.10 -37.04 -31.79
CA GLU A 124 44.14 -38.15 -31.80
C GLU A 124 44.14 -39.00 -30.51
N ARG A 125 45.23 -39.00 -29.73
CA ARG A 125 45.37 -39.85 -28.53
C ARG A 125 45.42 -39.10 -27.21
N THR A 126 45.67 -37.79 -27.20
CA THR A 126 45.57 -36.99 -25.97
C THR A 126 44.12 -36.98 -25.49
N ARG A 127 43.91 -37.41 -24.24
CA ARG A 127 42.61 -37.35 -23.56
C ARG A 127 42.66 -36.31 -22.44
N PRO A 128 41.52 -35.71 -22.05
CA PRO A 128 41.45 -34.90 -20.84
C PRO A 128 42.04 -35.66 -19.65
N LYS A 129 42.86 -35.00 -18.83
CA LYS A 129 43.41 -35.65 -17.63
C LYS A 129 42.26 -35.98 -16.69
N GLN A 130 42.24 -37.21 -16.18
CA GLN A 130 41.17 -37.71 -15.33
C GLN A 130 41.71 -38.49 -14.13
N VAL A 131 40.92 -38.57 -13.07
CA VAL A 131 41.13 -39.43 -11.89
C VAL A 131 39.86 -40.27 -11.69
N GLY A 132 39.99 -41.60 -11.86
CA GLY A 132 38.83 -42.47 -12.02
C GLY A 132 38.00 -42.05 -13.24
N ALA A 133 36.71 -41.81 -13.03
CA ALA A 133 35.78 -41.30 -14.05
C ALA A 133 35.71 -39.75 -14.12
N THR A 134 36.47 -39.03 -13.29
CA THR A 134 36.34 -37.58 -13.14
C THR A 134 37.38 -36.83 -13.98
N ILE A 135 36.94 -35.97 -14.89
CA ILE A 135 37.83 -35.07 -15.64
C ILE A 135 38.36 -33.98 -14.70
N MET A 136 39.66 -33.72 -14.75
CA MET A 136 40.30 -32.64 -14.02
C MET A 136 40.11 -31.32 -14.78
N THR A 137 39.26 -30.44 -14.24
CA THR A 137 39.12 -29.05 -14.69
C THR A 137 40.30 -28.20 -14.19
N GLY A 138 40.41 -26.95 -14.65
CA GLY A 138 41.45 -26.01 -14.21
C GLY A 138 41.57 -25.87 -12.69
N PRO A 139 40.48 -25.54 -11.95
CA PRO A 139 40.51 -25.43 -10.49
C PRO A 139 40.94 -26.74 -9.79
N VAL A 140 40.42 -27.88 -10.25
CA VAL A 140 40.80 -29.21 -9.72
C VAL A 140 42.27 -29.52 -9.94
N LEU A 141 42.82 -29.13 -11.09
CA LEU A 141 44.25 -29.28 -11.37
C LEU A 141 45.12 -28.37 -10.48
N VAL A 142 44.70 -27.12 -10.25
CA VAL A 142 45.38 -26.20 -9.33
C VAL A 142 45.40 -26.76 -7.91
N GLY A 143 44.25 -27.17 -7.35
CA GLY A 143 44.21 -27.72 -5.99
C GLY A 143 45.04 -29.01 -5.81
N VAL A 144 45.13 -29.84 -6.84
CA VAL A 144 46.01 -31.03 -6.81
C VAL A 144 47.49 -30.63 -6.89
N ILE A 145 47.85 -29.61 -7.67
CA ILE A 145 49.20 -29.06 -7.71
C ILE A 145 49.58 -28.45 -6.35
N GLU A 146 48.71 -27.65 -5.75
CA GLU A 146 48.91 -27.06 -4.42
C GLU A 146 49.12 -28.14 -3.36
N SER A 147 48.27 -29.18 -3.32
CA SER A 147 48.43 -30.31 -2.39
C SER A 147 49.74 -31.09 -2.59
N TYR A 148 50.23 -31.23 -3.84
CA TYR A 148 51.53 -31.84 -4.10
C TYR A 148 52.70 -30.93 -3.72
N LEU A 149 52.60 -29.62 -3.96
CA LEU A 149 53.62 -28.64 -3.55
C LEU A 149 53.72 -28.54 -2.02
N GLU A 150 52.59 -28.52 -1.32
CA GLU A 150 52.55 -28.58 0.15
C GLU A 150 53.21 -29.86 0.67
N ALA A 151 52.91 -31.02 0.08
CA ALA A 151 53.57 -32.27 0.44
C ALA A 151 55.09 -32.21 0.24
N PHE A 152 55.56 -31.73 -0.91
CA PHE A 152 56.99 -31.59 -1.19
C PHE A 152 57.68 -30.60 -0.23
N ASN A 153 57.08 -29.43 0.01
CA ASN A 153 57.64 -28.39 0.88
C ASN A 153 57.74 -28.85 2.34
N ASN A 154 56.79 -29.67 2.80
CA ASN A 154 56.81 -30.30 4.13
C ASN A 154 57.67 -31.58 4.19
N GLY A 155 58.42 -31.92 3.14
CA GLY A 155 59.27 -33.12 3.08
C GLY A 155 58.49 -34.46 3.03
N ALA A 156 57.17 -34.40 2.83
CA ALA A 156 56.31 -35.55 2.70
C ALA A 156 56.31 -36.13 1.27
N VAL A 157 55.92 -37.39 1.14
CA VAL A 157 55.77 -38.03 -0.18
C VAL A 157 54.34 -37.77 -0.69
N PRO A 158 54.15 -37.04 -1.82
CA PRO A 158 52.82 -36.76 -2.35
C PRO A 158 52.08 -38.06 -2.66
N THR A 159 50.80 -38.08 -2.29
CA THR A 159 49.98 -39.28 -2.29
C THR A 159 48.68 -39.01 -3.05
N ILE A 160 48.53 -39.68 -4.20
CA ILE A 160 47.50 -39.38 -5.20
C ILE A 160 46.09 -39.43 -4.59
N SER A 161 45.76 -40.46 -3.81
CA SER A 161 44.40 -40.61 -3.25
C SER A 161 44.03 -39.52 -2.24
N SER A 162 44.96 -39.09 -1.38
CA SER A 162 44.67 -38.08 -0.35
C SER A 162 44.63 -36.67 -0.92
N SER A 163 45.50 -36.34 -1.87
CA SER A 163 45.44 -35.06 -2.59
C SER A 163 44.15 -34.96 -3.41
N TRP A 164 43.75 -36.03 -4.10
CA TRP A 164 42.45 -36.09 -4.77
C TRP A 164 41.28 -35.93 -3.79
N GLN A 165 41.26 -36.70 -2.69
CA GLN A 165 40.16 -36.65 -1.72
C GLN A 165 40.02 -35.28 -1.04
N SER A 166 41.14 -34.59 -0.78
CA SER A 166 41.15 -33.22 -0.23
C SER A 166 40.51 -32.23 -1.21
N VAL A 167 40.88 -32.31 -2.50
CA VAL A 167 40.33 -31.45 -3.56
C VAL A 167 38.86 -31.78 -3.85
N GLU A 168 38.46 -33.05 -3.82
CA GLU A 168 37.06 -33.47 -3.96
C GLU A 168 36.19 -32.92 -2.81
N GLU A 169 36.69 -32.96 -1.56
CA GLU A 169 36.03 -32.36 -0.38
C GLU A 169 35.97 -30.81 -0.48
N ALA A 170 37.04 -30.16 -0.94
CA ALA A 170 37.10 -28.69 -1.08
C ALA A 170 36.16 -28.17 -2.19
N GLU A 171 36.20 -28.78 -3.38
CA GLU A 171 35.35 -28.36 -4.50
C GLU A 171 33.88 -28.73 -4.28
N CYS A 172 33.57 -29.86 -3.63
CA CYS A 172 32.18 -30.15 -3.24
C CYS A 172 31.66 -29.20 -2.16
N ARG A 173 32.52 -28.68 -1.26
CA ARG A 173 32.14 -27.61 -0.33
C ARG A 173 31.85 -26.31 -1.08
N ARG A 174 32.76 -25.87 -1.95
CA ARG A 174 32.59 -24.67 -2.78
C ARG A 174 31.33 -24.75 -3.66
N ALA A 175 31.00 -25.93 -4.19
CA ALA A 175 29.77 -26.18 -4.92
C ALA A 175 28.51 -26.15 -4.03
N TYR A 176 28.60 -26.67 -2.79
CA TYR A 176 27.53 -26.56 -1.80
C TYR A 176 27.28 -25.10 -1.42
N ASP A 177 28.31 -24.34 -1.06
CA ASP A 177 28.20 -22.94 -0.63
C ASP A 177 27.52 -22.11 -1.73
N LEU A 178 28.02 -22.20 -2.97
CA LEU A 178 27.44 -21.56 -4.15
C LEU A 178 25.99 -21.98 -4.42
N ALA A 179 25.64 -23.25 -4.22
CA ALA A 179 24.27 -23.73 -4.38
C ALA A 179 23.32 -23.24 -3.27
N THR A 180 23.80 -23.05 -2.04
CA THR A 180 23.01 -22.44 -0.97
C THR A 180 22.74 -20.95 -1.21
N GLU A 181 23.73 -20.22 -1.74
CA GLU A 181 23.58 -18.82 -2.16
C GLU A 181 22.63 -18.69 -3.36
N HIS A 182 22.76 -19.58 -4.35
CA HIS A 182 21.87 -19.63 -5.51
C HIS A 182 20.41 -19.93 -5.10
N TYR A 183 20.20 -20.79 -4.11
CA TYR A 183 18.85 -21.05 -3.58
C TYR A 183 18.27 -19.80 -2.91
N MET A 184 19.01 -19.17 -2.01
CA MET A 184 18.54 -17.98 -1.26
C MET A 184 18.31 -16.75 -2.15
N SER A 185 18.96 -16.67 -3.31
CA SER A 185 18.75 -15.61 -4.30
C SER A 185 17.70 -15.94 -5.38
N THR A 186 17.36 -17.22 -5.57
CA THR A 186 16.35 -17.68 -6.56
C THR A 186 14.96 -17.87 -5.94
N PHE A 187 14.88 -18.23 -4.66
CA PHE A 187 13.62 -18.54 -3.99
C PHE A 187 12.72 -17.30 -3.88
N ASP A 188 11.57 -17.34 -4.57
CA ASP A 188 10.69 -16.19 -4.72
C ASP A 188 9.80 -15.95 -3.49
N CYS A 189 10.38 -15.28 -2.49
CA CYS A 189 9.70 -14.81 -1.29
C CYS A 189 8.60 -13.75 -1.54
N SER A 190 8.33 -13.34 -2.79
CA SER A 190 7.20 -12.44 -3.11
C SER A 190 5.88 -13.18 -3.33
N LYS A 191 5.91 -14.51 -3.51
CA LYS A 191 4.71 -15.35 -3.69
C LYS A 191 3.79 -15.28 -2.46
N PRO A 192 2.46 -15.36 -2.65
CA PRO A 192 1.52 -15.40 -1.53
C PRO A 192 1.78 -16.64 -0.66
N PRO A 193 1.45 -16.58 0.65
CA PRO A 193 1.68 -17.66 1.62
C PRO A 193 0.65 -18.80 1.44
N GLU A 194 0.59 -19.35 0.25
CA GLU A 194 -0.35 -20.38 -0.20
C GLU A 194 0.45 -21.61 -0.63
N GLU A 195 0.10 -22.77 -0.06
CA GLU A 195 1.00 -23.94 -0.03
C GLU A 195 1.42 -24.46 -1.41
N ALA A 196 0.56 -24.32 -2.42
CA ALA A 196 0.89 -24.64 -3.81
C ALA A 196 1.90 -23.64 -4.41
N ALA A 197 1.59 -22.34 -4.40
CA ALA A 197 2.42 -21.30 -4.99
C ALA A 197 3.81 -21.20 -4.33
N LEU A 198 3.89 -21.45 -3.02
CA LEU A 198 5.15 -21.46 -2.28
C LEU A 198 5.94 -22.76 -2.52
N GLY A 199 5.25 -23.90 -2.67
CA GLY A 199 5.87 -25.18 -3.05
C GLY A 199 6.45 -25.17 -4.46
N GLU A 200 5.76 -24.56 -5.42
CA GLU A 200 6.25 -24.36 -6.80
C GLU A 200 7.53 -23.50 -6.83
N ALA A 201 7.54 -22.36 -6.12
CA ALA A 201 8.71 -21.50 -6.02
C ALA A 201 9.91 -22.17 -5.31
N HIS A 202 9.64 -23.05 -4.33
CA HIS A 202 10.67 -23.86 -3.68
C HIS A 202 11.27 -24.89 -4.64
N GLU A 203 10.43 -25.68 -5.31
CA GLU A 203 10.87 -26.72 -6.23
C GLU A 203 11.69 -26.14 -7.39
N GLU A 204 11.28 -24.99 -7.95
CA GLU A 204 12.06 -24.27 -8.96
C GLU A 204 13.44 -23.83 -8.42
N ALA A 205 13.49 -23.22 -7.24
CA ALA A 205 14.75 -22.80 -6.61
C ALA A 205 15.67 -23.99 -6.28
N VAL A 206 15.10 -25.12 -5.83
CA VAL A 206 15.82 -26.38 -5.61
C VAL A 206 16.40 -26.91 -6.92
N GLN A 207 15.61 -26.97 -8.00
CA GLN A 207 16.08 -27.51 -9.28
C GLN A 207 17.21 -26.66 -9.89
N ARG A 208 17.11 -25.33 -9.88
CA ARG A 208 18.19 -24.45 -10.36
C ARG A 208 19.45 -24.58 -9.50
N SER A 209 19.30 -24.69 -8.18
CA SER A 209 20.42 -24.82 -7.24
C SER A 209 21.09 -26.20 -7.31
N LEU A 210 20.34 -27.27 -7.56
CA LEU A 210 20.88 -28.60 -7.87
C LEU A 210 21.59 -28.63 -9.22
N ALA A 211 21.11 -27.91 -10.24
CA ALA A 211 21.83 -27.79 -11.51
C ALA A 211 23.17 -27.05 -11.31
N SER A 212 23.18 -25.95 -10.54
CA SER A 212 24.39 -25.24 -10.13
C SER A 212 25.36 -26.17 -9.39
N PHE A 213 24.91 -26.86 -8.34
CA PHE A 213 25.71 -27.83 -7.60
C PHE A 213 26.29 -28.91 -8.52
N ASN A 214 25.46 -29.56 -9.34
CA ASN A 214 25.89 -30.65 -10.21
C ASN A 214 26.90 -30.22 -11.29
N SER A 215 26.91 -28.94 -11.68
CA SER A 215 27.90 -28.37 -12.61
C SER A 215 29.27 -28.08 -11.97
N CYS A 216 29.30 -27.81 -10.65
CA CYS A 216 30.50 -27.43 -9.91
C CYS A 216 31.08 -28.56 -9.05
N ALA A 217 30.25 -29.51 -8.59
CA ALA A 217 30.66 -30.58 -7.68
C ALA A 217 31.50 -31.64 -8.39
N VAL A 218 32.69 -31.87 -7.84
CA VAL A 218 33.71 -32.74 -8.41
C VAL A 218 33.55 -34.17 -7.90
N GLY A 219 33.82 -35.15 -8.76
CA GLY A 219 33.83 -36.56 -8.40
C GLY A 219 32.45 -37.19 -8.26
N THR A 220 32.46 -38.43 -7.77
CA THR A 220 31.28 -39.27 -7.49
C THR A 220 31.42 -40.02 -6.16
N GLY A 221 32.34 -39.57 -5.29
CA GLY A 221 32.72 -40.26 -4.05
C GLY A 221 31.83 -39.91 -2.86
N LEU A 222 32.33 -40.26 -1.67
CA LEU A 222 31.63 -39.99 -0.41
C LEU A 222 31.57 -38.49 -0.09
N ALA A 223 32.54 -37.70 -0.55
CA ALA A 223 32.57 -36.25 -0.37
C ALA A 223 31.37 -35.58 -1.07
N ARG A 224 31.15 -35.87 -2.35
CA ARG A 224 29.99 -35.37 -3.10
C ARG A 224 28.67 -35.73 -2.41
N LYS A 225 28.45 -37.00 -2.07
CA LYS A 225 27.21 -37.47 -1.41
C LYS A 225 26.95 -36.78 -0.06
N LYS A 226 28.00 -36.55 0.74
CA LYS A 226 27.94 -35.79 1.99
C LYS A 226 27.41 -34.37 1.76
N TYR A 227 27.91 -33.66 0.74
CA TYR A 227 27.46 -32.31 0.42
C TYR A 227 26.09 -32.28 -0.28
N GLU A 228 25.74 -33.27 -1.11
CA GLU A 228 24.39 -33.45 -1.66
C GLU A 228 23.35 -33.65 -0.54
N GLU A 229 23.64 -34.50 0.45
CA GLU A 229 22.78 -34.69 1.62
C GLU A 229 22.63 -33.42 2.45
N LEU A 230 23.73 -32.67 2.67
CA LEU A 230 23.70 -31.40 3.40
C LEU A 230 22.86 -30.36 2.64
N LEU A 231 22.98 -30.29 1.31
CA LEU A 231 22.23 -29.37 0.46
C LEU A 231 20.72 -29.65 0.53
N HIS A 232 20.30 -30.91 0.44
CA HIS A 232 18.89 -31.29 0.62
C HIS A 232 18.37 -31.05 2.06
N LYS A 233 19.24 -31.15 3.08
CA LYS A 233 18.90 -30.79 4.47
C LYS A 233 18.74 -29.26 4.62
N PHE A 234 19.61 -28.48 3.97
CA PHE A 234 19.54 -27.02 3.91
C PHE A 234 18.26 -26.54 3.22
N PHE A 235 17.94 -27.03 2.01
CA PHE A 235 16.73 -26.64 1.29
C PHE A 235 15.45 -26.85 2.12
N ARG A 236 15.29 -28.04 2.72
CA ARG A 236 14.13 -28.33 3.58
C ARG A 236 14.08 -27.42 4.81
N LYS A 237 15.21 -27.15 5.46
CA LYS A 237 15.24 -26.26 6.63
C LYS A 237 14.88 -24.83 6.23
N ALA A 238 15.52 -24.28 5.21
CA ALA A 238 15.28 -22.93 4.73
C ALA A 238 13.83 -22.72 4.28
N PHE A 239 13.23 -23.72 3.64
CA PHE A 239 11.83 -23.71 3.25
C PHE A 239 10.88 -23.73 4.45
N GLU A 240 11.06 -24.64 5.41
CA GLU A 240 10.19 -24.71 6.59
C GLU A 240 10.38 -23.50 7.52
N ASP A 241 11.61 -23.00 7.71
CA ASP A 241 11.88 -21.75 8.43
C ASP A 241 11.06 -20.60 7.80
N TYR A 242 11.23 -20.33 6.49
CA TYR A 242 10.47 -19.29 5.79
C TYR A 242 8.96 -19.53 5.80
N LYS A 243 8.52 -20.79 5.63
CA LYS A 243 7.10 -21.16 5.64
C LYS A 243 6.46 -20.84 7.00
N THR A 244 7.16 -21.07 8.10
CA THR A 244 6.68 -20.70 9.43
C THR A 244 6.58 -19.18 9.62
N ASP A 245 7.60 -18.42 9.19
CA ASP A 245 7.57 -16.94 9.26
C ASP A 245 6.47 -16.34 8.38
N ALA A 246 6.35 -16.80 7.13
CA ALA A 246 5.35 -16.32 6.18
C ALA A 246 3.92 -16.67 6.61
N TYR A 247 3.70 -17.85 7.21
CA TYR A 247 2.40 -18.21 7.78
C TYR A 247 2.11 -17.39 9.06
N MET A 248 3.10 -17.14 9.91
CA MET A 248 2.95 -16.31 11.12
C MET A 248 2.58 -14.86 10.76
N GLU A 249 3.29 -14.26 9.81
CA GLU A 249 3.02 -12.89 9.34
C GLU A 249 1.66 -12.79 8.62
N ALA A 250 1.27 -13.80 7.84
CA ALA A 250 -0.07 -13.89 7.24
C ALA A 250 -1.17 -13.95 8.31
N ASP A 251 -0.95 -14.72 9.38
CA ASP A 251 -1.88 -14.84 10.50
C ASP A 251 -1.94 -13.57 11.36
N LEU A 252 -0.82 -12.87 11.54
CA LEU A 252 -0.76 -11.57 12.22
C LEU A 252 -1.52 -10.50 11.42
N ARG A 253 -1.21 -10.34 10.13
CA ARG A 253 -1.93 -9.43 9.22
C ARG A 253 -3.44 -9.71 9.23
N ARG A 254 -3.84 -10.98 9.09
CA ARG A 254 -5.25 -11.38 9.11
C ARG A 254 -5.94 -11.09 10.44
N SER A 255 -5.23 -11.25 11.57
CA SER A 255 -5.76 -10.95 12.90
C SER A 255 -5.95 -9.44 13.09
N ASN A 256 -5.00 -8.62 12.62
CA ASN A 256 -5.11 -7.16 12.62
C ASN A 256 -6.26 -6.67 11.72
N SER A 257 -6.43 -7.27 10.53
CA SER A 257 -7.59 -7.02 9.67
C SER A 257 -8.91 -7.35 10.39
N ILE A 258 -9.01 -8.53 11.01
CA ILE A 258 -10.22 -8.95 11.75
C ILE A 258 -10.55 -7.98 12.90
N GLN A 259 -9.55 -7.54 13.70
CA GLN A 259 -9.78 -6.55 14.75
C GLN A 259 -10.22 -5.19 14.21
N SER A 260 -9.65 -4.73 13.09
CA SER A 260 -10.07 -3.50 12.41
C SER A 260 -11.51 -3.59 11.90
N MET A 261 -11.87 -4.73 11.31
CA MET A 261 -13.23 -5.02 10.85
C MET A 261 -14.21 -5.12 12.03
N GLU A 262 -13.85 -5.77 13.14
CA GLU A 262 -14.68 -5.85 14.33
C GLU A 262 -14.93 -4.46 14.95
N LYS A 263 -13.89 -3.63 15.03
CA LYS A 263 -13.99 -2.23 15.49
C LYS A 263 -14.92 -1.41 14.58
N THR A 264 -14.83 -1.61 13.26
CA THR A 264 -15.66 -0.92 12.26
C THR A 264 -17.12 -1.38 12.31
N LEU A 265 -17.35 -2.70 12.38
CA LEU A 265 -18.66 -3.33 12.57
C LEU A 265 -19.33 -2.81 13.86
N ARG A 266 -18.58 -2.84 14.97
CA ARG A 266 -19.07 -2.37 16.27
C ARG A 266 -19.42 -0.88 16.24
N ALA A 267 -18.63 -0.04 15.55
CA ALA A 267 -18.93 1.37 15.37
C ALA A 267 -20.21 1.59 14.54
N ALA A 268 -20.37 0.88 13.42
CA ALA A 268 -21.56 0.94 12.58
C ALA A 268 -22.82 0.55 13.37
N CYS A 269 -22.78 -0.57 14.12
CA CYS A 269 -23.85 -1.04 15.01
C CYS A 269 -24.13 -0.15 16.24
N HIS A 270 -23.47 1.02 16.37
CA HIS A 270 -23.75 2.04 17.39
C HIS A 270 -24.19 3.40 16.79
N THR A 271 -24.31 3.51 15.47
CA THR A 271 -24.88 4.71 14.83
C THR A 271 -26.41 4.77 15.01
N PRO A 272 -27.02 5.96 15.15
CA PRO A 272 -28.47 6.07 15.41
C PRO A 272 -29.36 5.51 14.30
N ASP A 273 -28.92 5.60 13.04
CA ASP A 273 -29.62 5.15 11.83
C ASP A 273 -29.01 3.86 11.24
N ALA A 274 -28.51 2.97 12.10
CA ALA A 274 -27.84 1.73 11.70
C ALA A 274 -28.78 0.72 10.99
N ASN A 275 -28.82 0.74 9.66
CA ASN A 275 -29.44 -0.31 8.84
C ASN A 275 -28.45 -1.47 8.58
N ILE A 276 -28.93 -2.72 8.71
CA ILE A 276 -28.19 -3.97 8.48
C ILE A 276 -27.56 -4.01 7.08
N ASP A 277 -28.25 -3.52 6.04
CA ASP A 277 -27.73 -3.54 4.65
C ASP A 277 -26.41 -2.77 4.48
N ASN A 278 -26.19 -1.71 5.29
CA ASN A 278 -24.97 -0.90 5.24
C ASN A 278 -23.80 -1.52 6.02
N VAL A 279 -24.06 -2.52 6.87
CA VAL A 279 -23.07 -3.14 7.76
C VAL A 279 -22.31 -4.27 7.07
N VAL A 280 -22.86 -4.87 6.01
CA VAL A 280 -22.29 -6.06 5.33
C VAL A 280 -21.60 -5.69 4.00
N LYS A 281 -20.52 -4.90 4.09
CA LYS A 281 -19.56 -4.72 2.99
C LYS A 281 -18.21 -5.32 3.36
N TYR A 282 -17.69 -6.20 2.50
CA TYR A 282 -16.53 -7.05 2.81
C TYR A 282 -15.46 -6.93 1.72
N GLU A 283 -14.18 -6.72 2.11
CA GLU A 283 -13.04 -6.70 1.18
C GLU A 283 -12.28 -8.03 1.20
N ALA A 284 -12.06 -8.63 0.03
CA ALA A 284 -11.67 -10.05 -0.10
C ALA A 284 -10.16 -10.36 0.08
N THR A 285 -9.36 -9.37 0.50
CA THR A 285 -7.89 -9.26 0.31
C THR A 285 -7.00 -10.09 1.26
N SER A 286 -7.57 -10.95 2.11
CA SER A 286 -6.78 -11.81 3.00
C SER A 286 -6.28 -13.10 2.34
N HIS A 287 -5.08 -13.56 2.69
CA HIS A 287 -4.47 -14.79 2.15
C HIS A 287 -4.09 -15.80 3.25
N GLY A 288 -3.61 -16.97 2.83
CA GLY A 288 -3.00 -17.98 3.69
C GLY A 288 -3.92 -19.13 4.15
N PRO A 289 -3.32 -20.22 4.67
CA PRO A 289 -4.06 -21.41 5.11
C PRO A 289 -5.07 -21.07 6.21
N GLY A 290 -6.22 -21.74 6.19
CA GLY A 290 -7.26 -21.53 7.19
C GLY A 290 -8.04 -20.22 7.10
N LYS A 291 -7.80 -19.36 6.07
CA LYS A 291 -8.58 -18.12 5.77
C LYS A 291 -10.07 -18.28 6.09
N TRP A 292 -10.71 -19.26 5.46
CA TRP A 292 -12.14 -19.52 5.57
C TRP A 292 -12.58 -19.95 6.98
N LYS A 293 -11.73 -20.65 7.75
CA LYS A 293 -12.06 -21.12 9.11
C LYS A 293 -12.05 -19.97 10.11
N LYS A 294 -11.02 -19.11 10.08
CA LYS A 294 -11.00 -17.89 10.93
C LYS A 294 -12.08 -16.88 10.52
N LEU A 295 -12.36 -16.75 9.22
CA LEU A 295 -13.46 -15.91 8.72
C LEU A 295 -14.84 -16.42 9.15
N ALA A 296 -15.11 -17.74 9.07
CA ALA A 296 -16.38 -18.30 9.52
C ALA A 296 -16.63 -18.04 11.03
N VAL A 297 -15.60 -18.17 11.86
CA VAL A 297 -15.68 -17.84 13.29
C VAL A 297 -15.96 -16.35 13.51
N PHE A 298 -15.28 -15.44 12.78
CA PHE A 298 -15.55 -14.00 12.87
C PHE A 298 -17.00 -13.65 12.45
N LEU A 299 -17.50 -14.24 11.36
CA LEU A 299 -18.88 -14.03 10.90
C LEU A 299 -19.90 -14.55 11.92
N GLN A 300 -19.66 -15.74 12.49
CA GLN A 300 -20.50 -16.30 13.56
C GLN A 300 -20.53 -15.37 14.79
N GLN A 301 -19.37 -14.95 15.30
CA GLN A 301 -19.27 -14.05 16.46
C GLN A 301 -19.88 -12.66 16.18
N SER A 302 -19.78 -12.17 14.94
CA SER A 302 -20.42 -10.91 14.51
C SER A 302 -21.95 -11.01 14.56
N LEU A 303 -22.51 -12.14 14.12
CA LEU A 303 -23.95 -12.42 14.15
C LEU A 303 -24.46 -12.62 15.59
N GLU A 304 -23.75 -13.41 16.40
CA GLU A 304 -24.13 -13.75 17.78
C GLU A 304 -24.01 -12.55 18.76
N GLY A 305 -23.09 -11.61 18.51
CA GLY A 305 -22.86 -10.43 19.36
C GLY A 305 -23.40 -9.12 18.76
N PRO A 306 -22.55 -8.27 18.12
CA PRO A 306 -22.92 -6.90 17.73
C PRO A 306 -24.17 -6.76 16.87
N ILE A 307 -24.46 -7.73 16.00
CA ILE A 307 -25.65 -7.71 15.12
C ILE A 307 -26.89 -8.14 15.92
N ALA A 308 -26.81 -9.18 16.76
CA ALA A 308 -27.91 -9.56 17.65
C ALA A 308 -28.28 -8.45 18.66
N ASP A 309 -27.30 -7.73 19.19
CA ASP A 309 -27.52 -6.60 20.09
C ASP A 309 -28.09 -5.37 19.37
N LEU A 310 -27.75 -5.14 18.09
CA LEU A 310 -28.45 -4.16 17.26
C LEU A 310 -29.92 -4.57 17.02
N ALA A 311 -30.15 -5.82 16.61
CA ALA A 311 -31.50 -6.35 16.38
C ALA A 311 -32.38 -6.27 17.64
N ARG A 312 -31.84 -6.59 18.83
CA ARG A 312 -32.56 -6.47 20.10
C ARG A 312 -32.95 -5.01 20.38
N ARG A 313 -32.01 -4.07 20.26
CA ARG A 313 -32.28 -2.63 20.45
C ARG A 313 -33.32 -2.06 19.47
N LEU A 314 -33.36 -2.56 18.23
CA LEU A 314 -34.40 -2.21 17.26
C LEU A 314 -35.77 -2.78 17.64
N ILE A 315 -35.82 -4.04 18.10
CA ILE A 315 -37.05 -4.67 18.63
C ILE A 315 -37.56 -3.93 19.87
N ASP A 316 -36.68 -3.55 20.79
CA ASP A 316 -37.02 -2.82 22.01
C ASP A 316 -37.58 -1.42 21.69
N ARG A 317 -36.97 -0.70 20.72
CA ARG A 317 -37.50 0.57 20.20
C ARG A 317 -38.90 0.38 19.60
N ILE A 318 -39.09 -0.59 18.72
CA ILE A 318 -40.39 -0.88 18.09
C ILE A 318 -41.43 -1.27 19.16
N GLY A 319 -41.02 -1.99 20.22
CA GLY A 319 -41.85 -2.31 21.37
C GLY A 319 -42.29 -1.08 22.17
N ALA A 320 -41.38 -0.13 22.40
CA ALA A 320 -41.67 1.14 23.05
C ALA A 320 -42.57 2.04 22.20
N GLU A 321 -42.30 2.17 20.90
CA GLU A 321 -43.13 2.91 19.94
C GLU A 321 -44.54 2.30 19.85
N LYS A 322 -44.67 0.97 19.74
CA LYS A 322 -45.95 0.25 19.79
C LYS A 322 -46.70 0.48 21.11
N SER A 323 -45.99 0.55 22.23
CA SER A 323 -46.60 0.83 23.54
C SER A 323 -47.09 2.28 23.66
N SER A 324 -46.36 3.24 23.08
CA SER A 324 -46.77 4.64 22.94
C SER A 324 -48.02 4.76 22.07
N PHE A 325 -48.05 4.11 20.90
CA PHE A 325 -49.25 4.07 20.06
C PHE A 325 -50.44 3.40 20.75
N ALA A 326 -50.24 2.33 21.53
CA ALA A 326 -51.32 1.70 22.29
C ALA A 326 -51.92 2.64 23.38
N LEU A 327 -51.09 3.49 24.01
CA LEU A 327 -51.57 4.54 24.92
C LEU A 327 -52.32 5.66 24.18
N GLN A 328 -51.86 6.04 22.98
CA GLN A 328 -52.58 7.00 22.13
C GLN A 328 -53.95 6.45 21.69
N CYS A 329 -54.04 5.19 21.26
CA CYS A 329 -55.30 4.54 20.91
C CYS A 329 -56.29 4.57 22.08
N ARG A 330 -55.88 4.16 23.29
CA ARG A 330 -56.74 4.25 24.50
C ARG A 330 -57.20 5.68 24.78
N SER A 331 -56.30 6.65 24.67
CA SER A 331 -56.67 8.08 24.83
C SER A 331 -57.63 8.59 23.75
N ILE A 332 -57.74 7.92 22.60
CA ILE A 332 -58.73 8.22 21.55
C ILE A 332 -60.05 7.49 21.85
N GLU A 333 -60.00 6.23 22.29
CA GLU A 333 -61.16 5.44 22.74
C GLU A 333 -61.89 6.16 23.91
N ASP A 334 -61.16 6.64 24.92
CA ASP A 334 -61.71 7.42 26.04
C ASP A 334 -62.41 8.71 25.56
N LYS A 335 -61.84 9.39 24.55
CA LYS A 335 -62.44 10.59 23.94
C LYS A 335 -63.70 10.26 23.15
N MET A 336 -63.73 9.14 22.41
CA MET A 336 -64.94 8.67 21.74
C MET A 336 -66.04 8.29 22.74
N ALA A 337 -65.70 7.63 23.85
CA ALA A 337 -66.64 7.30 24.92
C ALA A 337 -67.25 8.54 25.58
N LEU A 338 -66.44 9.60 25.79
CA LEU A 338 -66.92 10.89 26.30
C LEU A 338 -67.87 11.59 25.30
N LEU A 339 -67.53 11.59 24.01
CA LEU A 339 -68.36 12.18 22.95
C LEU A 339 -69.69 11.43 22.78
N ASN A 340 -69.69 10.09 22.84
CA ASN A 340 -70.92 9.29 22.81
C ASN A 340 -71.84 9.63 23.99
N LYS A 341 -71.32 9.79 25.22
CA LYS A 341 -72.12 10.24 26.36
C LYS A 341 -72.70 11.65 26.19
N GLN A 342 -71.99 12.55 25.51
CA GLN A 342 -72.53 13.87 25.16
C GLN A 342 -73.64 13.77 24.09
N LEU A 343 -73.51 12.87 23.14
CA LEU A 343 -74.54 12.59 22.12
C LEU A 343 -75.81 11.99 22.76
N GLU A 344 -75.69 10.96 23.59
CA GLU A 344 -76.80 10.37 24.35
C GLU A 344 -77.53 11.41 25.22
N ALA A 345 -76.79 12.30 25.89
CA ALA A 345 -77.38 13.39 26.67
C ALA A 345 -78.17 14.38 25.79
N SER A 346 -77.66 14.68 24.59
CA SER A 346 -78.33 15.55 23.60
C SER A 346 -79.61 14.90 23.04
N GLU A 347 -79.60 13.61 22.74
CA GLU A 347 -80.78 12.88 22.25
C GLU A 347 -81.87 12.72 23.31
N ASN A 348 -81.48 12.54 24.58
CA ASN A 348 -82.40 12.60 25.71
C ASN A 348 -83.04 13.99 25.86
N TYR A 349 -82.26 15.07 25.71
CA TYR A 349 -82.79 16.44 25.69
C TYR A 349 -83.80 16.66 24.55
N LYS A 350 -83.48 16.21 23.34
CA LYS A 350 -84.37 16.28 22.16
C LYS A 350 -85.69 15.54 22.40
N SER A 351 -85.64 14.36 23.02
CA SER A 351 -86.83 13.55 23.34
C SER A 351 -87.73 14.21 24.39
N GLN A 352 -87.14 14.86 25.41
CA GLN A 352 -87.91 15.64 26.38
C GLN A 352 -88.54 16.90 25.77
N TYR A 353 -87.88 17.52 24.79
CA TYR A 353 -88.40 18.70 24.09
C TYR A 353 -89.59 18.35 23.19
N LEU A 354 -89.54 17.22 22.48
CA LEU A 354 -90.67 16.71 21.70
C LEU A 354 -91.90 16.46 22.56
N LYS A 355 -91.73 15.81 23.73
CA LYS A 355 -92.84 15.47 24.62
C LYS A 355 -93.60 16.71 25.11
N ARG A 356 -92.88 17.77 25.49
CA ARG A 356 -93.48 19.07 25.86
C ARG A 356 -94.26 19.73 24.71
N TYR A 357 -93.84 19.51 23.47
CA TYR A 357 -94.55 20.01 22.28
C TYR A 357 -95.86 19.26 22.05
N GLU A 358 -95.89 17.96 22.35
CA GLU A 358 -97.03 17.07 22.21
C GLU A 358 -98.10 17.34 23.29
N ASP A 359 -97.68 17.58 24.55
CA ASP A 359 -98.55 18.02 25.63
C ASP A 359 -99.26 19.35 25.29
N ALA A 360 -98.52 20.34 24.77
CA ALA A 360 -99.07 21.65 24.38
C ALA A 360 -100.09 21.57 23.22
N ILE A 361 -99.99 20.57 22.35
CA ILE A 361 -100.98 20.32 21.29
C ILE A 361 -102.29 19.76 21.88
N ASN A 362 -102.20 18.95 22.94
CA ASN A 362 -103.38 18.37 23.59
C ASN A 362 -104.18 19.40 24.41
N ASP A 363 -103.53 20.31 25.14
CA ASP A 363 -104.25 21.38 25.85
C ASP A 363 -104.88 22.40 24.87
N LYS A 364 -104.25 22.64 23.71
CA LYS A 364 -104.87 23.42 22.61
C LYS A 364 -106.16 22.76 22.09
N LYS A 365 -106.26 21.42 22.06
CA LYS A 365 -107.50 20.72 21.70
C LYS A 365 -108.60 20.94 22.74
N LYS A 366 -108.32 20.74 24.04
CA LYS A 366 -109.32 20.97 25.11
C LYS A 366 -109.95 22.37 25.02
N LEU A 367 -109.13 23.40 24.87
CA LEU A 367 -109.63 24.79 24.72
C LEU A 367 -110.52 24.94 23.47
N SER A 368 -110.18 24.29 22.35
CA SER A 368 -111.00 24.30 21.13
C SER A 368 -112.39 23.67 21.35
N ASP A 369 -112.47 22.60 22.14
CA ASP A 369 -113.72 21.90 22.45
C ASP A 369 -114.60 22.72 23.40
N GLU A 370 -114.00 23.43 24.37
CA GLU A 370 -114.72 24.41 25.20
C GLU A 370 -115.29 25.58 24.37
N TYR A 371 -114.52 26.13 23.42
CA TYR A 371 -115.00 27.22 22.57
C TYR A 371 -116.14 26.80 21.63
N THR A 372 -116.11 25.61 21.04
CA THR A 372 -117.22 25.12 20.19
C THR A 372 -118.51 24.88 20.97
N SER A 373 -118.42 24.41 22.23
CA SER A 373 -119.58 24.32 23.14
C SER A 373 -120.23 25.69 23.43
N ARG A 374 -119.44 26.76 23.39
CA ARG A 374 -119.86 28.14 23.68
C ARG A 374 -120.43 28.84 22.44
N ILE A 375 -119.91 28.53 21.26
CA ILE A 375 -120.37 29.04 19.96
C ILE A 375 -121.77 28.50 19.63
N THR A 376 -121.99 27.20 19.75
CA THR A 376 -123.31 26.57 19.50
C THR A 376 -124.41 27.16 20.38
N LYS A 377 -124.09 27.51 21.64
CA LYS A 377 -125.00 28.16 22.60
C LYS A 377 -125.23 29.66 22.36
N LEU A 378 -124.43 30.30 21.49
CA LEU A 378 -124.66 31.66 21.00
C LEU A 378 -125.45 31.66 19.68
N GLN A 379 -125.20 30.69 18.79
CA GLN A 379 -125.87 30.58 17.49
C GLN A 379 -127.40 30.44 17.62
N SER A 380 -127.92 29.76 18.64
CA SER A 380 -129.37 29.67 18.90
C SER A 380 -130.02 31.00 19.30
N ASN A 381 -129.24 32.00 19.71
CA ASN A 381 -129.74 33.32 20.11
C ASN A 381 -129.58 34.35 18.97
N CYS A 382 -128.62 34.14 18.06
CA CYS A 382 -128.41 35.01 16.90
C CYS A 382 -129.53 34.85 15.85
N SER A 383 -130.01 33.63 15.59
CA SER A 383 -131.12 33.37 14.65
C SER A 383 -132.40 34.13 15.02
N LEU A 384 -132.68 34.25 16.31
CA LEU A 384 -133.78 35.05 16.88
C LEU A 384 -133.62 36.58 16.72
N LEU A 385 -132.46 37.03 16.23
CA LEU A 385 -132.14 38.43 15.94
C LEU A 385 -132.08 38.71 14.42
N GLU A 386 -131.69 37.73 13.61
CA GLU A 386 -131.54 37.89 12.15
C GLU A 386 -132.87 38.13 11.42
N GLU A 387 -133.99 37.59 11.90
CA GLU A 387 -135.33 37.93 11.40
C GLU A 387 -135.64 39.43 11.54
N ARG A 388 -135.19 40.08 12.63
CA ARG A 388 -135.36 41.53 12.80
C ARG A 388 -134.43 42.33 11.88
N CYS A 389 -133.15 41.96 11.80
CA CYS A 389 -132.17 42.69 10.99
C CYS A 389 -132.49 42.68 9.48
N SER A 390 -133.09 41.59 8.99
CA SER A 390 -133.49 41.45 7.58
C SER A 390 -134.48 42.52 7.11
N SER A 391 -135.25 43.13 8.02
CA SER A 391 -136.18 44.22 7.71
C SER A 391 -135.49 45.55 7.36
N LEU A 392 -134.29 45.80 7.91
CA LEU A 392 -133.57 47.08 7.77
C LEU A 392 -132.68 47.12 6.52
N LEU A 393 -132.18 45.96 6.06
CA LEU A 393 -131.17 45.90 4.99
C LEU A 393 -131.66 46.48 3.65
N ARG A 394 -132.96 46.33 3.34
CA ARG A 394 -133.57 46.83 2.09
C ARG A 394 -133.45 48.34 1.88
N ASN A 395 -133.25 49.11 2.94
CA ASN A 395 -133.12 50.57 2.85
C ASN A 395 -131.71 51.04 2.45
N LEU A 396 -130.70 50.16 2.45
CA LEU A 396 -129.30 50.53 2.29
C LEU A 396 -128.80 50.47 0.83
N ASP A 397 -129.29 49.51 0.02
CA ASP A 397 -128.73 49.27 -1.31
C ASP A 397 -129.07 50.35 -2.35
N SER A 398 -130.09 51.19 -2.10
CA SER A 398 -130.40 52.37 -2.92
C SER A 398 -129.22 53.35 -3.01
N SER A 399 -128.40 53.45 -1.96
CA SER A 399 -127.36 54.48 -1.83
C SER A 399 -126.03 54.14 -2.54
N LYS A 400 -125.88 52.95 -3.14
CA LYS A 400 -124.60 52.51 -3.74
C LYS A 400 -124.42 52.86 -5.22
N GLN A 401 -125.52 53.11 -5.95
CA GLN A 401 -125.48 53.17 -7.42
C GLN A 401 -124.66 54.37 -7.96
N GLU A 402 -124.75 55.52 -7.28
CA GLU A 402 -124.20 56.82 -7.72
C GLU A 402 -122.67 56.89 -7.75
N SER A 403 -121.97 56.03 -6.99
CA SER A 403 -120.51 56.08 -6.85
C SER A 403 -119.75 55.56 -8.09
N SER A 404 -120.43 54.83 -8.99
CA SER A 404 -119.78 54.01 -10.01
C SER A 404 -119.30 54.77 -11.27
N ASP A 405 -119.96 55.86 -11.67
CA ASP A 405 -119.71 56.51 -12.97
C ASP A 405 -118.44 57.37 -13.05
N TRP A 406 -117.93 57.87 -11.93
CA TRP A 406 -116.75 58.76 -11.92
C TRP A 406 -115.45 58.10 -12.38
N LYS A 407 -115.35 56.76 -12.28
CA LYS A 407 -114.11 56.02 -12.55
C LYS A 407 -113.72 55.98 -14.03
N ARG A 408 -114.66 56.23 -14.95
CA ARG A 408 -114.53 56.00 -16.41
C ARG A 408 -113.71 57.08 -17.18
N LYS A 409 -113.05 58.02 -16.48
CA LYS A 409 -112.31 59.16 -17.07
C LYS A 409 -110.78 59.01 -17.01
N TYR A 410 -110.25 57.84 -16.65
CA TYR A 410 -108.83 57.64 -16.31
C TYR A 410 -107.90 57.37 -17.52
N GLU A 411 -108.21 56.39 -18.39
CA GLU A 411 -107.18 55.75 -19.25
C GLU A 411 -106.45 56.64 -20.29
N GLN A 412 -106.96 57.81 -20.67
CA GLN A 412 -106.56 58.44 -21.94
C GLN A 412 -105.16 59.11 -21.96
N VAL A 413 -104.57 59.42 -20.80
CA VAL A 413 -103.33 60.23 -20.73
C VAL A 413 -102.05 59.41 -20.92
N LEU A 414 -102.09 58.09 -20.68
CA LEU A 414 -100.89 57.26 -20.44
C LEU A 414 -99.99 57.03 -21.67
N SER A 415 -100.47 57.29 -22.89
CA SER A 415 -99.80 56.88 -24.14
C SER A 415 -98.68 57.80 -24.62
N ARG A 416 -98.63 59.05 -24.15
CA ARG A 416 -97.84 60.12 -24.78
C ARG A 416 -96.35 60.16 -24.42
N GLN A 417 -95.97 59.59 -23.27
CA GLN A 417 -94.64 59.83 -22.67
C GLN A 417 -93.51 58.94 -23.22
N LYS A 418 -93.85 57.86 -23.95
CA LYS A 418 -92.88 56.82 -24.38
C LYS A 418 -92.01 57.20 -25.60
N ALA A 419 -92.02 58.46 -26.03
CA ALA A 419 -91.32 58.92 -27.23
C ALA A 419 -90.00 59.68 -26.94
N GLU A 420 -89.69 59.96 -25.67
CA GLU A 420 -88.54 60.79 -25.27
C GLU A 420 -87.28 59.97 -24.91
N GLU A 421 -87.38 58.64 -24.94
CA GLU A 421 -86.37 57.71 -24.39
C GLU A 421 -85.10 57.56 -25.26
N ASP A 422 -85.23 57.59 -26.59
CA ASP A 422 -84.13 57.28 -27.52
C ASP A 422 -83.00 58.34 -27.58
N GLN A 423 -83.29 59.60 -27.25
CA GLN A 423 -82.40 60.74 -27.55
C GLN A 423 -81.10 60.77 -26.69
N ALA A 424 -81.12 60.19 -25.49
CA ALA A 424 -80.04 60.34 -24.51
C ALA A 424 -78.77 59.52 -24.82
N SER A 425 -78.93 58.41 -25.56
CA SER A 425 -77.92 57.36 -25.77
C SER A 425 -76.59 57.83 -26.40
N SER A 426 -76.64 58.86 -27.25
CA SER A 426 -75.49 59.31 -28.07
C SER A 426 -74.33 59.96 -27.30
N LYS A 427 -74.58 60.56 -26.11
CA LYS A 427 -73.62 61.50 -25.48
C LYS A 427 -72.43 60.84 -24.79
N ILE A 428 -72.51 59.57 -24.39
CA ILE A 428 -71.51 58.92 -23.50
C ILE A 428 -70.23 58.53 -24.24
N ALA A 429 -70.28 58.33 -25.57
CA ALA A 429 -69.14 57.85 -26.37
C ALA A 429 -67.89 58.74 -26.28
N VAL A 430 -68.07 60.05 -26.05
CA VAL A 430 -66.99 61.06 -26.06
C VAL A 430 -65.99 60.88 -24.90
N LEU A 431 -66.40 60.31 -23.76
CA LEU A 431 -65.58 60.29 -22.54
C LEU A 431 -64.43 59.26 -22.55
N LYS A 432 -64.45 58.25 -23.43
CA LYS A 432 -63.43 57.18 -23.45
C LYS A 432 -62.05 57.63 -23.96
N SER A 433 -61.97 58.71 -24.75
CA SER A 433 -60.72 59.12 -25.42
C SER A 433 -59.68 59.75 -24.50
N ARG A 434 -60.07 60.21 -23.29
CA ARG A 434 -59.20 61.03 -22.43
C ARG A 434 -58.26 60.25 -21.50
N SER A 435 -58.29 58.92 -21.52
CA SER A 435 -57.52 58.07 -20.59
C SER A 435 -56.14 57.64 -21.09
N SER A 436 -55.96 57.42 -22.39
CA SER A 436 -54.71 56.85 -22.96
C SER A 436 -53.53 57.82 -23.00
N ALA A 437 -53.77 59.13 -22.85
CA ALA A 437 -52.74 60.16 -22.93
C ALA A 437 -51.84 60.27 -21.68
N ALA A 438 -52.03 59.43 -20.66
CA ALA A 438 -51.26 59.42 -19.42
C ALA A 438 -50.06 58.44 -19.47
N GLU A 439 -50.27 57.23 -19.97
CA GLU A 439 -49.34 56.09 -19.85
C GLU A 439 -48.02 56.30 -20.62
N ALA A 440 -48.06 57.04 -21.73
CA ALA A 440 -46.90 57.28 -22.60
C ALA A 440 -45.72 58.03 -21.94
N ARG A 441 -45.91 58.67 -20.78
CA ARG A 441 -44.84 59.44 -20.11
C ARG A 441 -43.88 58.59 -19.25
N LEU A 442 -44.20 57.33 -18.96
CA LEU A 442 -43.42 56.50 -18.02
C LEU A 442 -42.24 55.75 -18.69
N ALA A 443 -42.29 55.54 -20.01
CA ALA A 443 -41.35 54.64 -20.70
C ALA A 443 -39.95 55.26 -20.95
N ALA A 444 -39.88 56.55 -21.29
CA ALA A 444 -38.67 57.20 -21.81
C ALA A 444 -37.51 57.34 -20.80
N ALA A 445 -37.73 57.06 -19.51
CA ALA A 445 -36.74 57.29 -18.45
C ALA A 445 -35.78 56.10 -18.19
N LYS A 446 -35.87 54.99 -18.95
CA LYS A 446 -35.15 53.74 -18.65
C LYS A 446 -33.96 53.40 -19.55
N GLU A 447 -33.81 54.01 -20.72
CA GLU A 447 -32.78 53.59 -21.70
C GLU A 447 -31.38 54.21 -21.49
N GLN A 448 -31.25 55.33 -20.78
CA GLN A 448 -29.95 56.04 -20.69
C GLN A 448 -28.89 55.40 -19.78
N VAL A 449 -29.23 54.42 -18.95
CA VAL A 449 -28.31 53.89 -17.91
C VAL A 449 -27.40 52.76 -18.44
N GLN A 450 -27.78 52.08 -19.51
CA GLN A 450 -27.20 50.77 -19.86
C GLN A 450 -25.99 50.82 -20.83
N SER A 451 -25.68 51.99 -21.40
CA SER A 451 -24.65 52.14 -22.46
C SER A 451 -23.21 52.37 -21.97
N ALA A 452 -22.99 52.59 -20.67
CA ALA A 452 -21.75 53.20 -20.16
C ALA A 452 -20.68 52.21 -19.64
N GLN A 453 -20.84 50.90 -19.86
CA GLN A 453 -20.13 49.87 -19.08
C GLN A 453 -19.32 48.85 -19.91
N GLU A 454 -19.30 48.95 -21.24
CA GLU A 454 -18.67 47.94 -22.12
C GLU A 454 -17.29 48.34 -22.70
N GLU A 455 -16.93 49.64 -22.75
CA GLU A 455 -15.70 50.12 -23.41
C GLU A 455 -14.37 49.83 -22.66
N ALA A 456 -14.41 49.29 -21.44
CA ALA A 456 -13.24 49.25 -20.54
C ALA A 456 -12.26 48.06 -20.75
N GLU A 457 -12.67 46.99 -21.45
CA GLU A 457 -11.96 45.69 -21.43
C GLU A 457 -10.84 45.51 -22.48
N GLU A 458 -10.80 46.31 -23.56
CA GLU A 458 -9.99 45.94 -24.74
C GLU A 458 -8.50 46.35 -24.67
N TRP A 459 -8.16 47.47 -24.05
CA TRP A 459 -6.89 48.16 -24.31
C TRP A 459 -5.62 47.51 -23.74
N LYS A 460 -5.71 46.51 -22.85
CA LYS A 460 -4.57 46.05 -22.04
C LYS A 460 -3.72 44.93 -22.68
N ARG A 461 -4.12 44.33 -23.80
CA ARG A 461 -3.57 43.05 -24.31
C ARG A 461 -2.45 43.13 -25.38
N LYS A 462 -1.80 44.29 -25.64
CA LYS A 462 -1.08 44.54 -26.92
C LYS A 462 0.43 44.93 -26.92
N TYR A 463 1.17 44.98 -25.79
CA TYR A 463 2.51 45.63 -25.78
C TYR A 463 3.76 44.74 -25.54
N ASP A 464 3.64 43.48 -25.10
CA ASP A 464 4.77 42.76 -24.45
C ASP A 464 5.89 42.17 -25.34
N ILE A 465 5.84 42.25 -26.68
CA ILE A 465 6.75 41.47 -27.57
C ILE A 465 7.28 42.32 -28.74
N ALA A 466 8.57 42.69 -28.71
CA ALA A 466 9.24 43.34 -29.86
C ALA A 466 10.79 43.17 -29.97
N VAL A 467 11.62 43.78 -29.10
CA VAL A 467 13.04 44.07 -29.42
C VAL A 467 14.04 43.50 -28.40
N ARG A 468 15.02 42.67 -28.83
CA ARG A 468 16.00 42.03 -27.90
C ARG A 468 17.45 41.72 -28.41
N GLU A 469 17.89 42.01 -29.65
CA GLU A 469 19.16 41.41 -30.21
C GLU A 469 20.05 42.30 -31.17
N ALA A 470 21.39 42.47 -30.95
CA ALA A 470 22.52 42.83 -31.90
C ALA A 470 23.94 43.17 -31.23
N LYS A 471 25.15 43.01 -31.88
CA LYS A 471 26.58 43.21 -31.32
C LYS A 471 27.85 43.31 -32.32
N ALA A 472 29.06 43.83 -31.88
CA ALA A 472 30.54 43.46 -32.14
C ALA A 472 31.56 43.99 -33.29
N ALA A 473 32.97 43.86 -33.19
CA ALA A 473 34.10 44.10 -34.22
C ALA A 473 35.68 43.83 -33.85
N PRO A 474 36.71 43.57 -34.78
CA PRO A 474 38.25 43.38 -34.55
C PRO A 474 39.38 43.74 -35.67
N GLU A 475 40.76 43.59 -35.46
CA GLU A 475 42.03 43.41 -36.41
C GLU A 475 43.40 44.23 -36.10
N LYS A 476 44.69 44.22 -36.65
CA LYS A 476 45.86 43.38 -37.26
C LYS A 476 47.25 44.23 -37.38
N ALA A 477 48.52 44.03 -37.93
CA ALA A 477 49.52 43.06 -38.61
C ALA A 477 51.05 43.59 -38.78
N ALA A 478 52.13 42.82 -39.21
CA ALA A 478 53.60 43.22 -39.53
C ALA A 478 54.50 42.10 -40.27
N ILE A 479 55.84 42.02 -40.68
CA ILE A 479 57.20 42.75 -40.82
C ILE A 479 58.29 41.99 -41.75
N ALA A 480 59.58 42.45 -42.07
CA ALA A 480 60.64 41.76 -42.94
C ALA A 480 62.20 42.22 -42.90
N TYR A 481 63.24 41.50 -43.49
CA TYR A 481 64.76 41.84 -43.53
C TYR A 481 65.79 41.03 -44.48
N GLU A 482 67.10 41.47 -44.65
CA GLU A 482 68.43 40.80 -45.11
C GLU A 482 68.83 40.46 -46.63
N ARG A 483 70.03 40.03 -47.22
CA ARG A 483 71.51 39.65 -46.93
C ARG A 483 72.44 39.39 -48.23
N THR A 484 73.82 39.34 -48.20
CA THR A 484 74.83 38.37 -48.90
C THR A 484 75.95 38.84 -49.94
N ASN A 485 77.21 38.24 -50.01
CA ASN A 485 78.10 37.82 -51.22
C ASN A 485 79.70 37.67 -51.03
N LYS A 486 80.49 36.87 -51.84
CA LYS A 486 82.03 36.74 -51.98
C LYS A 486 82.57 35.86 -53.20
N GLU A 487 83.86 35.94 -53.65
CA GLU A 487 84.46 35.27 -54.89
C GLU A 487 85.99 34.80 -54.84
N MET A 488 86.59 34.04 -55.82
CA MET A 488 88.03 33.70 -56.19
C MET A 488 88.90 32.63 -55.41
N GLN A 489 90.00 31.93 -55.87
CA GLN A 489 90.86 31.76 -57.12
C GLN A 489 91.74 30.40 -57.14
N LEU A 490 92.39 29.90 -58.25
CA LEU A 490 92.97 28.48 -58.41
C LEU A 490 94.10 28.19 -59.51
N ARG A 491 95.21 27.44 -59.21
CA ARG A 491 95.99 26.59 -60.19
C ARG A 491 97.13 25.66 -59.65
N GLU A 492 97.31 25.46 -58.35
CA GLU A 492 98.45 24.73 -57.75
C GLU A 492 98.26 23.18 -57.75
N ASP A 493 97.55 22.67 -58.76
CA ASP A 493 96.64 21.53 -58.54
C ASP A 493 97.02 20.26 -59.32
N ALA A 494 97.82 20.37 -60.37
CA ALA A 494 98.04 19.27 -61.33
C ALA A 494 98.96 18.15 -60.80
N ILE A 495 100.11 18.49 -60.18
CA ILE A 495 101.07 17.48 -59.67
C ILE A 495 100.54 16.80 -58.38
N ARG A 496 99.50 17.37 -57.76
CA ARG A 496 98.71 16.72 -56.72
C ARG A 496 98.07 15.41 -57.23
N ALA A 497 97.67 15.35 -58.50
CA ALA A 497 96.66 14.42 -59.01
C ALA A 497 97.01 12.91 -58.94
N GLU A 498 98.16 12.46 -59.44
CA GLU A 498 98.41 11.01 -59.57
C GLU A 498 98.80 10.34 -58.25
N SER A 499 99.66 10.95 -57.43
CA SER A 499 99.86 10.45 -56.06
C SER A 499 98.59 10.60 -55.21
N SER A 500 97.72 11.56 -55.54
CA SER A 500 96.39 11.63 -54.92
C SER A 500 95.40 10.58 -55.42
N SER A 501 95.64 9.80 -56.48
CA SER A 501 94.65 8.78 -56.91
C SER A 501 94.72 7.52 -56.04
N GLY A 502 95.93 6.97 -55.86
CA GLY A 502 96.17 5.83 -54.95
C GLY A 502 96.01 6.21 -53.48
N LEU A 503 96.31 7.46 -53.10
CA LEU A 503 95.86 7.99 -51.81
C LEU A 503 94.33 8.12 -51.79
N ALA A 504 93.67 8.70 -52.79
CA ALA A 504 92.22 8.89 -52.78
C ALA A 504 91.42 7.58 -52.75
N GLU A 505 91.88 6.45 -53.29
CA GLU A 505 91.14 5.19 -53.09
C GLU A 505 91.18 4.73 -51.64
N LYS A 506 92.34 4.81 -50.97
CA LYS A 506 92.47 4.43 -49.55
C LYS A 506 92.00 5.50 -48.58
N GLU A 507 92.05 6.76 -48.99
CA GLU A 507 91.51 7.91 -48.28
C GLU A 507 89.99 7.99 -48.48
N GLU A 508 89.42 7.54 -49.60
CA GLU A 508 87.97 7.37 -49.80
C GLU A 508 87.45 6.15 -49.04
N GLU A 509 88.18 5.01 -49.00
CA GLU A 509 87.85 3.95 -48.05
C GLU A 509 87.90 4.46 -46.61
N LEU A 510 88.96 5.18 -46.21
CA LEU A 510 89.05 5.76 -44.87
C LEU A 510 88.02 6.85 -44.61
N ARG A 511 87.60 7.63 -45.62
CA ARG A 511 86.56 8.68 -45.55
C ARG A 511 85.16 8.08 -45.55
N GLU A 512 84.93 6.96 -46.21
CA GLU A 512 83.69 6.18 -46.13
C GLU A 512 83.56 5.49 -44.76
N LYS A 513 84.67 4.95 -44.22
CA LYS A 513 84.71 4.44 -42.83
C LYS A 513 84.61 5.56 -41.80
N ALA A 514 85.30 6.68 -42.00
CA ALA A 514 85.23 7.84 -41.11
C ALA A 514 83.85 8.48 -41.15
N ALA A 515 83.20 8.64 -42.31
CA ALA A 515 81.83 9.12 -42.41
C ALA A 515 80.83 8.13 -41.80
N LYS A 516 81.08 6.81 -41.85
CA LYS A 516 80.27 5.82 -41.12
C LYS A 516 80.49 5.84 -39.61
N ILE A 517 81.71 6.17 -39.14
CA ILE A 517 82.02 6.41 -37.73
C ILE A 517 81.39 7.73 -37.28
N GLU A 518 81.58 8.82 -38.01
CA GLU A 518 81.02 10.14 -37.72
C GLU A 518 79.49 10.10 -37.74
N TYR A 519 78.87 9.42 -38.71
CA TYR A 519 77.43 9.17 -38.72
C TYR A 519 76.98 8.34 -37.50
N ALA A 520 77.76 7.34 -37.07
CA ALA A 520 77.48 6.59 -35.84
C ALA A 520 77.68 7.44 -34.56
N GLU A 521 78.62 8.39 -34.56
CA GLU A 521 78.85 9.36 -33.48
C GLU A 521 77.77 10.46 -33.44
N GLN A 522 77.28 10.90 -34.60
CA GLN A 522 76.10 11.76 -34.75
C GLN A 522 74.84 11.03 -34.27
N CYS A 523 74.65 9.75 -34.62
CA CYS A 523 73.59 8.92 -34.06
C CYS A 523 73.73 8.74 -32.54
N LEU A 524 74.94 8.50 -32.04
CA LEU A 524 75.20 8.36 -30.59
C LEU A 524 74.99 9.67 -29.82
N THR A 525 75.31 10.82 -30.41
CA THR A 525 75.08 12.13 -29.77
C THR A 525 73.60 12.52 -29.83
N MET A 526 72.89 12.20 -30.92
CA MET A 526 71.43 12.32 -31.03
C MET A 526 70.74 11.45 -29.96
N ILE A 527 71.04 10.15 -29.89
CA ILE A 527 70.47 9.23 -28.88
C ILE A 527 70.84 9.65 -27.45
N LYS A 528 72.04 10.17 -27.20
CA LYS A 528 72.41 10.75 -25.89
C LYS A 528 71.58 12.00 -25.55
N SER A 529 71.25 12.83 -26.54
CA SER A 529 70.39 14.00 -26.33
C SER A 529 68.92 13.61 -26.06
N GLU A 530 68.42 12.59 -26.77
CA GLU A 530 67.08 12.02 -26.56
C GLU A 530 66.97 11.34 -25.19
N LEU A 531 67.99 10.57 -24.79
CA LEU A 531 68.07 9.96 -23.46
C LEU A 531 68.06 11.03 -22.36
N LYS A 532 68.82 12.11 -22.53
CA LYS A 532 68.84 13.22 -21.57
C LYS A 532 67.49 13.97 -21.51
N ALA A 533 66.83 14.14 -22.65
CA ALA A 533 65.47 14.69 -22.70
C ALA A 533 64.45 13.75 -22.01
N ALA A 534 64.56 12.44 -22.21
CA ALA A 534 63.72 11.45 -21.52
C ALA A 534 63.95 11.46 -20.00
N GLN A 535 65.21 11.55 -19.53
CA GLN A 535 65.53 11.71 -18.11
C GLN A 535 64.89 12.97 -17.52
N SER A 536 64.99 14.12 -18.18
CA SER A 536 64.37 15.36 -17.69
C SER A 536 62.83 15.29 -17.61
N LYS A 537 62.18 14.47 -18.45
CA LYS A 537 60.73 14.22 -18.38
C LYS A 537 60.37 13.32 -17.19
N ILE A 538 61.19 12.32 -16.87
CA ILE A 538 61.01 11.47 -15.69
C ILE A 538 61.14 12.31 -14.42
N GLU A 539 62.14 13.20 -14.35
CA GLU A 539 62.33 14.13 -13.23
C GLU A 539 61.10 15.05 -13.03
N THR A 540 60.47 15.55 -14.10
CA THR A 540 59.20 16.31 -13.96
C THR A 540 58.03 15.45 -13.48
N TYR A 541 57.91 14.20 -13.94
CA TYR A 541 56.84 13.31 -13.46
C TYR A 541 57.01 12.91 -12.00
N ASP A 542 58.23 12.73 -11.50
CA ASP A 542 58.48 12.48 -10.07
C ASP A 542 58.06 13.68 -9.20
N VAL A 543 58.26 14.92 -9.69
CA VAL A 543 57.78 16.14 -9.00
C VAL A 543 56.24 16.21 -8.99
N GLU A 544 55.57 15.88 -10.10
CA GLU A 544 54.10 15.80 -10.16
C GLU A 544 53.55 14.73 -9.21
N ILE A 545 54.17 13.54 -9.18
CA ILE A 545 53.83 12.44 -8.26
C ILE A 545 54.05 12.85 -6.79
N MET A 546 55.10 13.62 -6.48
CA MET A 546 55.34 14.16 -5.14
C MET A 546 54.26 15.18 -4.74
N SER A 547 53.82 16.04 -5.67
CA SER A 547 52.73 16.99 -5.44
C SER A 547 51.41 16.28 -5.15
N LEU A 548 51.01 15.32 -6.00
CA LEU A 548 49.78 14.54 -5.84
C LEU A 548 49.75 13.73 -4.53
N LYS A 549 50.88 13.15 -4.11
CA LYS A 549 51.02 12.49 -2.79
C LYS A 549 50.76 13.45 -1.63
N HIS A 550 51.17 14.71 -1.75
CA HIS A 550 50.92 15.74 -0.73
C HIS A 550 49.45 16.15 -0.67
N GLU A 551 48.81 16.29 -1.83
CA GLU A 551 47.38 16.63 -1.93
C GLU A 551 46.48 15.51 -1.40
N ILE A 552 46.79 14.25 -1.73
CA ILE A 552 46.11 13.05 -1.16
C ILE A 552 46.20 13.07 0.36
N LYS A 553 47.40 13.31 0.94
CA LYS A 553 47.58 13.38 2.40
C LYS A 553 46.73 14.47 3.04
N ALA A 554 46.69 15.67 2.44
CA ALA A 554 45.85 16.78 2.91
C ALA A 554 44.34 16.50 2.79
N LEU A 555 43.91 15.63 1.86
CA LEU A 555 42.53 15.16 1.75
C LEU A 555 42.19 14.09 2.80
N THR A 556 43.12 13.17 3.09
CA THR A 556 42.98 12.18 4.17
C THR A 556 42.82 12.86 5.53
N GLU A 557 43.67 13.83 5.86
CA GLU A 557 43.59 14.59 7.12
C GLU A 557 42.25 15.34 7.24
N LYS A 558 41.75 15.93 6.15
CA LYS A 558 40.40 16.54 6.12
C LYS A 558 39.30 15.51 6.37
N LEU A 559 39.39 14.32 5.76
CA LEU A 559 38.42 13.23 5.97
C LEU A 559 38.38 12.76 7.43
N GLU A 560 39.53 12.64 8.09
CA GLU A 560 39.61 12.29 9.52
C GLU A 560 38.99 13.37 10.43
N THR A 561 39.23 14.65 10.14
CA THR A 561 38.58 15.76 10.88
C THR A 561 37.07 15.87 10.62
N ALA A 562 36.58 15.38 9.48
CA ALA A 562 35.15 15.30 9.20
C ALA A 562 34.50 14.09 9.91
N ASN A 563 35.14 12.92 9.87
CA ASN A 563 34.67 11.69 10.52
C ASN A 563 34.61 11.84 12.05
N SER A 564 35.62 12.44 12.67
CA SER A 564 35.62 12.71 14.11
C SER A 564 34.50 13.68 14.55
N LYS A 565 34.11 14.65 13.70
CA LYS A 565 32.94 15.52 13.92
C LYS A 565 31.61 14.79 13.73
N ALA A 566 31.51 13.91 12.72
CA ALA A 566 30.33 13.07 12.56
C ALA A 566 30.10 12.20 13.81
N GLN A 567 31.16 11.60 14.34
CA GLN A 567 31.11 10.80 15.57
C GLN A 567 30.83 11.62 16.85
N SER A 568 31.06 12.94 16.89
CA SER A 568 30.62 13.77 18.01
C SER A 568 29.12 14.08 17.92
N TYR A 569 28.62 14.44 16.73
CA TYR A 569 27.19 14.66 16.52
C TYR A 569 26.36 13.38 16.75
N GLU A 570 26.88 12.20 16.39
CA GLU A 570 26.22 10.92 16.68
C GLU A 570 26.13 10.65 18.19
N ARG A 571 27.14 11.06 18.97
CA ARG A 571 27.12 10.96 20.44
C ARG A 571 26.13 11.94 21.07
N GLU A 572 26.08 13.18 20.57
CA GLU A 572 25.09 14.18 21.01
C GLU A 572 23.66 13.73 20.71
N ALA A 573 23.39 13.23 19.49
CA ALA A 573 22.09 12.69 19.11
C ALA A 573 21.63 11.54 20.02
N ARG A 574 22.52 10.58 20.33
CA ARG A 574 22.23 9.48 21.28
C ARG A 574 21.92 9.97 22.70
N ILE A 575 22.53 11.07 23.14
CA ILE A 575 22.23 11.69 24.45
C ILE A 575 20.84 12.33 24.42
N THR A 576 20.54 13.15 23.42
CA THR A 576 19.22 13.78 23.27
C THR A 576 18.10 12.74 23.10
N GLU A 577 18.36 11.61 22.43
CA GLU A 577 17.40 10.51 22.32
C GLU A 577 17.14 9.84 23.68
N GLN A 578 18.16 9.63 24.52
CA GLN A 578 18.00 9.15 25.90
C GLN A 578 17.25 10.15 26.79
N GLU A 579 17.52 11.45 26.65
CA GLU A 579 16.78 12.51 27.35
C GLU A 579 15.31 12.54 26.92
N ASN A 580 15.03 12.38 25.63
CA ASN A 580 13.67 12.36 25.10
C ASN A 580 12.89 11.14 25.61
N VAL A 581 13.48 9.94 25.58
CA VAL A 581 12.87 8.72 26.17
C VAL A 581 12.62 8.89 27.68
N HIS A 582 13.54 9.55 28.41
CA HIS A 582 13.32 9.85 29.83
C HIS A 582 12.17 10.83 30.06
N LEU A 583 12.05 11.86 29.22
CA LEU A 583 10.93 12.81 29.24
C LEU A 583 9.61 12.13 28.89
N GLU A 584 9.56 11.27 27.86
CA GLU A 584 8.37 10.50 27.50
C GLU A 584 7.91 9.60 28.66
N GLN A 585 8.82 8.86 29.30
CA GLN A 585 8.50 8.05 30.48
C GLN A 585 7.96 8.89 31.64
N LYS A 586 8.54 10.08 31.86
CA LYS A 586 8.08 11.02 32.89
C LYS A 586 6.67 11.56 32.56
N TYR A 587 6.42 12.02 31.34
CA TYR A 587 5.10 12.46 30.91
C TYR A 587 4.07 11.33 30.96
N LEU A 588 4.42 10.10 30.58
CA LEU A 588 3.55 8.93 30.70
C LEU A 588 3.15 8.66 32.16
N SER A 589 4.05 8.89 33.12
CA SER A 589 3.74 8.76 34.55
C SER A 589 2.80 9.86 35.06
N GLU A 590 2.93 11.09 34.57
CA GLU A 590 2.04 12.21 34.91
C GLU A 590 0.68 12.11 34.19
N PHE A 591 0.62 11.58 32.97
CA PHE A 591 -0.65 11.25 32.31
C PHE A 591 -1.44 10.20 33.09
N LYS A 592 -0.79 9.15 33.59
CA LYS A 592 -1.45 8.16 34.48
C LYS A 592 -1.96 8.80 35.78
N ARG A 593 -1.17 9.68 36.41
CA ARG A 593 -1.62 10.48 37.56
C ARG A 593 -2.82 11.37 37.23
N PHE A 594 -2.85 11.95 36.03
CA PHE A 594 -3.95 12.79 35.57
C PHE A 594 -5.22 11.97 35.29
N GLU A 595 -5.10 10.77 34.70
CA GLU A 595 -6.22 9.83 34.54
C GLU A 595 -6.77 9.35 35.89
N GLU A 596 -5.90 9.00 36.85
CA GLU A 596 -6.30 8.66 38.22
C GLU A 596 -7.02 9.82 38.92
N LEU A 597 -6.52 11.06 38.77
CA LEU A 597 -7.17 12.25 39.30
C LEU A 597 -8.51 12.51 38.62
N GLN A 598 -8.59 12.37 37.30
CA GLN A 598 -9.82 12.59 36.54
C GLN A 598 -10.91 11.57 36.94
N GLU A 599 -10.56 10.29 37.15
CA GLU A 599 -11.53 9.30 37.61
C GLU A 599 -11.92 9.49 39.09
N ARG A 600 -10.99 9.95 39.96
CA ARG A 600 -11.34 10.40 41.32
C ARG A 600 -12.32 11.57 41.29
N CYS A 601 -12.11 12.57 40.43
CA CYS A 601 -13.04 13.69 40.23
C CYS A 601 -14.41 13.22 39.71
N ARG A 602 -14.45 12.35 38.69
CA ARG A 602 -15.71 11.75 38.21
C ARG A 602 -16.45 10.97 39.30
N ASN A 603 -15.74 10.27 40.18
CA ASN A 603 -16.37 9.55 41.29
C ASN A 603 -16.90 10.50 42.37
N ALA A 604 -16.14 11.53 42.73
CA ALA A 604 -16.63 12.61 43.61
C ALA A 604 -17.85 13.34 43.01
N GLU A 605 -17.90 13.56 41.69
CA GLU A 605 -19.10 14.10 41.01
C GLU A 605 -20.31 13.15 41.09
N LYS A 606 -20.10 11.84 40.89
CA LYS A 606 -21.16 10.82 41.01
C LYS A 606 -21.71 10.80 42.44
N GLU A 607 -20.85 10.94 43.44
CA GLU A 607 -21.24 10.99 44.86
C GLU A 607 -21.94 12.31 45.22
N ALA A 608 -21.43 13.45 44.75
CA ALA A 608 -22.07 14.76 44.92
C ALA A 608 -23.48 14.79 44.30
N LYS A 609 -23.66 14.22 43.09
CA LYS A 609 -24.97 14.09 42.43
C LYS A 609 -25.96 13.25 43.26
N ARG A 610 -25.53 12.09 43.78
CA ARG A 610 -26.33 11.27 44.71
C ARG A 610 -26.70 12.04 46.00
N ALA A 611 -25.76 12.82 46.55
CA ALA A 611 -26.01 13.64 47.73
C ALA A 611 -27.03 14.77 47.45
N THR A 612 -26.97 15.42 46.28
CA THR A 612 -27.99 16.40 45.88
C THR A 612 -29.35 15.75 45.64
N GLU A 613 -29.41 14.59 44.98
CA GLU A 613 -30.66 13.85 44.76
C GLU A 613 -31.33 13.41 46.07
N LEU A 614 -30.54 12.99 47.07
CA LEU A 614 -31.02 12.70 48.42
C LEU A 614 -31.52 13.96 49.14
N ALA A 615 -30.80 15.08 49.02
CA ALA A 615 -31.22 16.36 49.59
C ALA A 615 -32.51 16.90 48.93
N ASP A 616 -32.70 16.71 47.63
CA ASP A 616 -33.92 17.11 46.92
C ASP A 616 -35.12 16.20 47.23
N LYS A 617 -34.91 14.90 47.45
CA LYS A 617 -35.94 14.02 48.01
C LYS A 617 -36.37 14.45 49.41
N ALA A 618 -35.41 14.68 50.31
CA ALA A 618 -35.70 15.18 51.66
C ALA A 618 -36.40 16.55 51.66
N ARG A 619 -36.04 17.44 50.71
CA ARG A 619 -36.77 18.71 50.48
C ARG A 619 -38.21 18.48 50.01
N ALA A 620 -38.42 17.60 49.03
CA ALA A 620 -39.75 17.28 48.51
C ALA A 620 -40.65 16.62 49.57
N GLU A 621 -40.12 15.70 50.37
CA GLU A 621 -40.79 15.06 51.50
C GLU A 621 -41.17 16.08 52.58
N ALA A 622 -40.25 16.99 52.94
CA ALA A 622 -40.54 18.08 53.89
C ALA A 622 -41.63 19.05 53.39
N VAL A 623 -41.64 19.36 52.08
CA VAL A 623 -42.72 20.16 51.45
C VAL A 623 -44.05 19.40 51.45
N GLY A 624 -44.03 18.07 51.24
CA GLY A 624 -45.20 17.20 51.37
C GLY A 624 -45.81 17.26 52.78
N VAL A 625 -45.00 16.99 53.81
CA VAL A 625 -45.42 17.05 55.22
C VAL A 625 -45.94 18.44 55.62
N GLN A 626 -45.32 19.52 55.13
CA GLN A 626 -45.79 20.88 55.39
C GLN A 626 -47.12 21.18 54.67
N LYS A 627 -47.37 20.61 53.48
CA LYS A 627 -48.65 20.72 52.77
C LYS A 627 -49.75 19.94 53.49
N GLU A 628 -49.49 18.69 53.89
CA GLU A 628 -50.41 17.88 54.69
C GLU A 628 -50.79 18.59 56.00
N LYS A 629 -49.80 19.14 56.72
CA LYS A 629 -50.03 19.96 57.91
C LYS A 629 -50.93 21.17 57.63
N SER A 630 -50.76 21.85 56.50
CA SER A 630 -51.62 22.97 56.10
C SER A 630 -53.05 22.54 55.76
N GLU A 631 -53.23 21.36 55.14
CA GLU A 631 -54.54 20.80 54.84
C GLU A 631 -55.26 20.32 56.10
N ILE A 632 -54.53 19.73 57.06
CA ILE A 632 -55.06 19.40 58.41
C ILE A 632 -55.49 20.67 59.15
N GLN A 633 -54.69 21.75 59.11
CA GLN A 633 -55.07 23.04 59.71
C GLN A 633 -56.31 23.66 59.04
N ARG A 634 -56.42 23.59 57.70
CA ARG A 634 -57.59 24.04 56.95
C ARG A 634 -58.84 23.25 57.32
N LEU A 635 -58.75 21.92 57.39
CA LEU A 635 -59.84 21.04 57.82
C LEU A 635 -60.25 21.28 59.27
N ALA A 636 -59.29 21.55 60.17
CA ALA A 636 -59.58 21.91 61.55
C ALA A 636 -60.35 23.24 61.63
N MET A 637 -59.96 24.27 60.88
CA MET A 637 -60.71 25.53 60.76
C MET A 637 -62.11 25.33 60.17
N GLU A 638 -62.27 24.50 59.14
CA GLU A 638 -63.59 24.18 58.57
C GLU A 638 -64.51 23.47 59.58
N ARG A 639 -63.96 22.59 60.44
CA ARG A 639 -64.70 21.95 61.53
C ARG A 639 -65.05 22.94 62.64
N LEU A 640 -64.13 23.81 63.05
CA LEU A 640 -64.39 24.86 64.05
C LEU A 640 -65.50 25.81 63.57
N ALA A 641 -65.44 26.24 62.31
CA ALA A 641 -66.48 27.03 61.67
C ALA A 641 -67.77 26.26 61.38
N GLN A 642 -67.82 24.93 61.51
CA GLN A 642 -69.06 24.14 61.53
C GLN A 642 -69.64 24.09 62.95
N ILE A 643 -68.79 23.92 63.97
CA ILE A 643 -69.17 23.93 65.39
C ILE A 643 -69.78 25.28 65.76
N GLU A 644 -69.12 26.41 65.47
CA GLU A 644 -69.68 27.75 65.72
C GLU A 644 -71.03 27.99 65.03
N ARG A 645 -71.27 27.37 63.87
CA ARG A 645 -72.55 27.47 63.16
C ARG A 645 -73.63 26.58 63.77
N ALA A 646 -73.26 25.46 64.38
CA ALA A 646 -74.18 24.63 65.16
C ALA A 646 -74.50 25.26 66.51
N GLU A 647 -73.52 25.84 67.20
CA GLU A 647 -73.68 26.57 68.46
C GLU A 647 -74.64 27.76 68.29
N ARG A 648 -74.43 28.63 67.29
CA ARG A 648 -75.36 29.73 66.99
C ARG A 648 -76.78 29.27 66.62
N LEU A 649 -76.92 28.04 66.10
CA LEU A 649 -78.21 27.40 65.81
C LEU A 649 -78.89 26.88 67.08
N ILE A 650 -78.12 26.30 68.00
CA ILE A 650 -78.56 25.92 69.34
C ILE A 650 -78.99 27.18 70.10
N ASP A 651 -78.20 28.27 70.07
CA ASP A 651 -78.56 29.55 70.70
C ASP A 651 -79.87 30.14 70.16
N SER A 652 -80.18 29.95 68.86
CA SER A 652 -81.49 30.35 68.32
C SER A 652 -82.60 29.43 68.80
N LEU A 653 -82.39 28.11 68.75
CA LEU A 653 -83.41 27.15 69.19
C LEU A 653 -83.68 27.22 70.71
N GLU A 654 -82.70 27.61 71.52
CA GLU A 654 -82.87 27.92 72.95
C GLU A 654 -83.68 29.21 73.15
N ARG A 655 -83.46 30.25 72.34
CA ARG A 655 -84.29 31.47 72.34
C ARG A 655 -85.72 31.19 71.90
N ASP A 656 -85.92 30.47 70.80
CA ASP A 656 -87.23 30.05 70.32
C ASP A 656 -87.96 29.20 71.37
N LYS A 657 -87.23 28.31 72.06
CA LYS A 657 -87.72 27.51 73.20
C LYS A 657 -88.10 28.37 74.40
N THR A 658 -87.35 29.44 74.74
CA THR A 658 -87.77 30.38 75.80
C THR A 658 -89.01 31.17 75.39
N GLU A 659 -89.09 31.66 74.15
CA GLU A 659 -90.25 32.39 73.65
C GLU A 659 -91.51 31.50 73.62
N LEU A 660 -91.37 30.23 73.25
CA LEU A 660 -92.44 29.23 73.36
C LEU A 660 -92.80 28.88 74.82
N ALA A 661 -91.82 28.83 75.72
CA ALA A 661 -92.07 28.57 77.15
C ALA A 661 -92.80 29.73 77.83
N ASP A 662 -92.49 30.98 77.47
CA ASP A 662 -93.19 32.16 77.99
C ASP A 662 -94.58 32.32 77.36
N LYS A 663 -94.76 32.07 76.06
CA LYS A 663 -96.12 31.93 75.46
C LYS A 663 -96.95 30.82 76.10
N LEU A 664 -96.31 29.74 76.54
CA LEU A 664 -96.97 28.65 77.26
C LEU A 664 -97.25 29.00 78.74
N LYS A 665 -96.51 29.95 79.34
CA LYS A 665 -96.94 30.61 80.60
C LYS A 665 -98.12 31.55 80.37
N GLU A 666 -98.11 32.39 79.34
CA GLU A 666 -99.21 33.30 79.01
C GLU A 666 -100.51 32.53 78.75
N ALA A 667 -100.43 31.43 77.99
CA ALA A 667 -101.56 30.51 77.79
C ALA A 667 -102.04 29.88 79.11
N ARG A 668 -101.13 29.47 80.00
CA ARG A 668 -101.49 28.94 81.32
C ARG A 668 -102.03 29.98 82.30
N LEU A 669 -101.64 31.25 82.16
CA LEU A 669 -102.22 32.36 82.92
C LEU A 669 -103.63 32.67 82.40
N SER A 670 -103.82 32.69 81.08
CA SER A 670 -105.15 32.81 80.45
C SER A 670 -106.09 31.66 80.85
N ASP A 671 -105.60 30.41 80.89
CA ASP A 671 -106.38 29.27 81.39
C ASP A 671 -106.72 29.37 82.89
N HIS A 672 -105.90 30.06 83.69
CA HIS A 672 -106.18 30.28 85.12
C HIS A 672 -107.15 31.45 85.34
N GLU A 673 -107.04 32.52 84.56
CA GLU A 673 -108.02 33.61 84.52
C GLU A 673 -109.38 33.18 83.93
N ALA A 674 -109.40 32.11 83.12
CA ALA A 674 -110.62 31.44 82.64
C ALA A 674 -111.20 30.39 83.61
N GLN A 675 -110.62 30.22 84.80
CA GLN A 675 -111.11 29.32 85.87
C GLN A 675 -111.33 30.04 87.22
N SER A 676 -111.57 31.36 87.17
CA SER A 676 -112.06 32.18 88.29
C SER A 676 -113.32 32.97 87.91
#